data_AF-A0A352X2H3-F1
#
_entry.id   AF-A0A352X2H3-F1
#
_cell.length_a   1.000
_cell.length_b   1.000
_cell.length_c   1.000
_cell.angle_alpha   90.00
_cell.angle_beta   90.00
_cell.angle_gamma   90.00
#
_symmetry.space_group_name_H-M   'P 1'
#
loop_
_entity.id
_entity.type
_entity.pdbx_description
1 polymer ?
#
loop_
_entity_poly.entity_id
_entity_poly.type
_entity_poly.pdbx_seq_one_letter_code
_entity_poly.pdbx_strand_id
1 'polypeptide(L)'
;MLRSALRFDGRFLVNLPPASVPNGNEITISFWAYGSDYLPSNGSVFCAKEPAGNRVVNIHLPWGDGCVYFDCGSYGNIYDRIAQQAQPSDYKGKWTHWAFTKNAATGEMNIYLNGNLWLSDRGKRYPLASCQEFVLGTYPDGMTFYDYQGMLSEFQIWNRARTAAEIKATMSTLLRGNEPGLVAYWPLDEGSGNIVRDRTNHGYHGTIDSPDGLGAISWVQTEIPLQPAGIGSLPKKPNILILLNDQDSAAVASRWPQSFEDEHLPAIKRLKKNGITFKKAFTATAACSPSRAAMLTSTYPQENGVVHTISAAASTASRTEADLPAGYTQDILRPTQLNIAHMLKAAGYKVFWKGKWHLGHSLSGTEDWVDADIEYMKTAYGFDGWIPGDAGTARADFTKFGMGTYKNDIRYVDGSDYPGFNDLTPDVKAAFLKAESARQFIRNYNPENGPFCLIVSIVNPHDIHCAPHFETEAGYREEDFASFDMPIPENVNEDLSTKPEIHEIWKRASEAKDNQRAGRIKQKGDRLKAEGKLEEAQKQYDKASRKLSDPKAQKMFVNFYAYLKKLADQHMNNILNELDLKGLTENTLIIRTADHGEMCLNHGMREKPYNAYEETINIPLVISNPKLFPTPQETNTLVSTLDIMPTLAKIVGVYDMFKFAFRGCELTPLFTNPQEKIYDSCGRERDYIHFTFDDGFLPERFKLCPLYIRTIRTSDWKYSVYFNPNGNKFEYEMYDLKNDPHENNNIIGVARYWDQQKFLHEKLAKVMIENGTVPTPYWIYTEQMQKTSFLPPLYWPLAPEAVLNGRMQYEANKAQQKFRKSTLIQSQVAQVPVDMWWVG
;
A
#
# COMPACT_ATOMS: atom_id res chain seq x y z
N MET A 1 -3.88 -25.22 -1.90
CA MET A 1 -2.47 -24.81 -1.66
C MET A 1 -1.84 -25.91 -0.83
N LEU A 2 -0.63 -26.37 -1.21
CA LEU A 2 0.11 -27.35 -0.41
C LEU A 2 0.54 -26.71 0.91
N ARG A 3 0.34 -27.41 2.02
CA ARG A 3 0.77 -27.04 3.36
C ARG A 3 1.60 -28.17 3.96
N SER A 4 2.50 -27.83 4.88
CA SER A 4 3.17 -28.85 5.68
C SER A 4 2.20 -29.41 6.72
N ALA A 5 2.29 -30.72 6.96
CA ALA A 5 1.68 -31.42 8.07
C ALA A 5 2.72 -32.32 8.74
N LEU A 6 2.53 -32.61 10.02
CA LEU A 6 3.40 -33.50 10.77
C LEU A 6 2.93 -34.95 10.61
N ARG A 7 3.81 -35.83 10.10
CA ARG A 7 3.52 -37.25 9.89
C ARG A 7 4.09 -38.10 11.01
N PHE A 8 3.22 -38.75 11.76
CA PHE A 8 3.55 -39.77 12.74
C PHE A 8 3.64 -41.14 12.06
N ASP A 9 4.78 -41.80 12.18
CA ASP A 9 5.09 -43.12 11.64
C ASP A 9 5.48 -44.13 12.74
N GLY A 10 5.23 -43.78 14.00
CA GLY A 10 5.56 -44.58 15.17
C GLY A 10 7.02 -44.53 15.60
N ARG A 11 7.74 -43.43 15.32
CA ARG A 11 9.17 -43.28 15.68
C ARG A 11 9.51 -42.00 16.43
N PHE A 12 8.56 -41.10 16.59
CA PHE A 12 8.72 -39.87 17.36
C PHE A 12 7.39 -39.45 17.98
N LEU A 13 7.48 -38.62 19.02
CA LEU A 13 6.35 -38.00 19.71
C LEU A 13 6.55 -36.48 19.77
N VAL A 14 5.51 -35.76 20.16
CA VAL A 14 5.64 -34.33 20.50
C VAL A 14 5.30 -34.14 21.96
N ASN A 15 6.27 -33.66 22.74
CA ASN A 15 6.07 -33.20 24.10
C ASN A 15 5.41 -31.82 24.05
N LEU A 16 4.19 -31.70 24.58
CA LEU A 16 3.43 -30.46 24.66
C LEU A 16 3.41 -29.96 26.11
N PRO A 17 3.45 -28.63 26.37
CA PRO A 17 3.39 -28.11 27.73
C PRO A 17 2.09 -28.51 28.45
N PRO A 18 2.13 -29.18 29.62
CA PRO A 18 0.92 -29.68 30.30
C PRO A 18 -0.11 -28.59 30.63
N ALA A 19 0.35 -27.35 30.85
CA ALA A 19 -0.50 -26.18 31.09
C ALA A 19 -1.42 -25.80 29.91
N SER A 20 -1.19 -26.35 28.71
CA SER A 20 -2.06 -26.17 27.56
C SER A 20 -3.39 -26.94 27.67
N VAL A 21 -3.50 -27.88 28.63
CA VAL A 21 -4.75 -28.61 28.92
C VAL A 21 -5.47 -27.88 30.06
N PRO A 22 -6.67 -27.32 29.82
CA PRO A 22 -7.40 -26.59 30.84
C PRO A 22 -7.89 -27.54 31.95
N ASN A 23 -7.96 -27.02 33.18
CA ASN A 23 -8.67 -27.66 34.28
C ASN A 23 -10.12 -27.14 34.36
N GLY A 24 -11.03 -27.92 34.95
CA GLY A 24 -12.43 -27.51 35.14
C GLY A 24 -13.44 -28.40 34.43
N ASN A 25 -14.55 -27.82 33.97
CA ASN A 25 -15.71 -28.60 33.51
C ASN A 25 -15.81 -28.73 31.99
N GLU A 26 -15.10 -27.92 31.22
CA GLU A 26 -15.33 -27.82 29.78
C GLU A 26 -14.04 -27.88 28.98
N ILE A 27 -14.10 -28.55 27.82
CA ILE A 27 -13.01 -28.59 26.87
C ILE A 27 -13.53 -28.87 25.46
N THR A 28 -12.85 -28.30 24.48
CA THR A 28 -12.89 -28.77 23.08
C THR A 28 -11.48 -29.03 22.60
N ILE A 29 -11.23 -30.21 22.02
CA ILE A 29 -9.99 -30.50 21.30
C ILE A 29 -10.36 -30.80 19.85
N SER A 30 -9.68 -30.16 18.90
CA SER A 30 -9.93 -30.37 17.47
C SER A 30 -8.65 -30.35 16.64
N PHE A 31 -8.65 -31.11 15.55
CA PHE A 31 -7.54 -31.23 14.62
C PHE A 31 -7.99 -31.81 13.28
N TRP A 32 -7.21 -31.54 12.23
CA TRP A 32 -7.26 -32.31 10.99
C TRP A 32 -6.38 -33.55 11.15
N ALA A 33 -6.90 -34.71 10.73
CA ALA A 33 -6.17 -35.97 10.69
C ALA A 33 -6.26 -36.60 9.30
N TYR A 34 -5.14 -37.10 8.78
CA TYR A 34 -5.10 -37.96 7.61
C TYR A 34 -4.93 -39.41 8.04
N GLY A 35 -5.93 -40.24 7.79
CA GLY A 35 -5.87 -41.66 8.18
C GLY A 35 -5.00 -42.46 7.24
N SER A 36 -3.92 -43.05 7.77
CA SER A 36 -3.00 -43.88 7.00
C SER A 36 -3.58 -45.26 6.68
N ASP A 37 -2.90 -46.00 5.81
CA ASP A 37 -3.28 -47.38 5.49
C ASP A 37 -3.12 -48.36 6.65
N TYR A 38 -2.32 -47.98 7.66
CA TYR A 38 -2.04 -48.76 8.86
C TYR A 38 -3.10 -48.62 9.96
N LEU A 39 -4.06 -47.71 9.81
CA LEU A 39 -5.21 -47.61 10.71
C LEU A 39 -6.32 -48.60 10.29
N PRO A 40 -7.03 -49.24 11.26
CA PRO A 40 -6.91 -49.05 12.71
C PRO A 40 -5.63 -49.64 13.31
N SER A 41 -5.08 -49.00 14.33
CA SER A 41 -3.93 -49.50 15.10
C SER A 41 -4.14 -49.27 16.60
N ASN A 42 -3.43 -50.02 17.44
CA ASN A 42 -3.48 -49.80 18.88
C ASN A 42 -2.65 -48.56 19.23
N GLY A 43 -3.14 -47.34 18.97
CA GLY A 43 -2.37 -46.12 19.29
C GLY A 43 -3.21 -44.94 19.78
N SER A 44 -2.54 -43.93 20.34
CA SER A 44 -3.15 -42.68 20.80
C SER A 44 -2.71 -41.50 19.95
N VAL A 45 -3.68 -40.74 19.42
CA VAL A 45 -3.39 -39.46 18.74
C VAL A 45 -2.68 -38.52 19.70
N PHE A 46 -3.17 -38.45 20.94
CA PHE A 46 -2.50 -37.80 22.06
C PHE A 46 -3.01 -38.39 23.38
N CYS A 47 -2.26 -38.14 24.45
CA CYS A 47 -2.68 -38.43 25.81
C CYS A 47 -2.16 -37.38 26.79
N ALA A 48 -3.05 -36.94 27.68
CA ALA A 48 -2.76 -36.09 28.83
C ALA A 48 -2.98 -36.88 30.13
N LYS A 49 -2.05 -36.78 31.09
CA LYS A 49 -2.11 -37.45 32.40
C LYS A 49 -1.94 -36.48 33.55
N GLU A 50 -2.57 -36.81 34.68
CA GLU A 50 -2.42 -36.11 35.94
C GLU A 50 -1.17 -36.62 36.71
N PRO A 51 -0.73 -35.95 37.78
CA PRO A 51 0.44 -36.39 38.55
C PRO A 51 0.41 -37.81 39.09
N ALA A 52 -0.78 -38.35 39.36
CA ALA A 52 -0.95 -39.73 39.79
C ALA A 52 -0.82 -40.76 38.64
N GLY A 53 -0.60 -40.31 37.41
CA GLY A 53 -0.49 -41.16 36.21
C GLY A 53 -1.82 -41.53 35.56
N ASN A 54 -2.95 -41.06 36.11
CA ASN A 54 -4.28 -41.30 35.53
C ASN A 54 -4.52 -40.41 34.30
N ARG A 55 -5.34 -40.89 33.38
CA ARG A 55 -5.70 -40.17 32.15
C ARG A 55 -6.59 -38.97 32.48
N VAL A 56 -6.23 -37.81 31.98
CA VAL A 56 -7.09 -36.61 31.96
C VAL A 56 -7.86 -36.56 30.65
N VAL A 57 -7.17 -36.72 29.53
CA VAL A 57 -7.77 -36.84 28.20
C VAL A 57 -6.94 -37.79 27.33
N ASN A 58 -7.60 -38.65 26.55
CA ASN A 58 -6.94 -39.54 25.62
C ASN A 58 -7.85 -39.87 24.42
N ILE A 59 -7.27 -39.88 23.22
CA ILE A 59 -8.02 -40.12 21.98
C ILE A 59 -7.35 -41.23 21.14
N HIS A 60 -8.14 -42.23 20.80
CA HIS A 60 -7.77 -43.30 19.86
C HIS A 60 -8.55 -43.11 18.55
N LEU A 61 -7.87 -43.13 17.39
CA LEU A 61 -8.48 -42.74 16.11
C LEU A 61 -8.01 -43.57 14.90
N PRO A 62 -8.68 -44.70 14.59
CA PRO A 62 -9.36 -45.59 15.52
C PRO A 62 -8.38 -46.59 16.16
N TRP A 63 -8.75 -47.14 17.31
CA TRP A 63 -8.04 -48.24 17.98
C TRP A 63 -8.10 -49.53 17.15
N GLY A 64 -7.28 -50.55 17.46
CA GLY A 64 -7.16 -51.79 16.68
C GLY A 64 -8.45 -52.61 16.48
N ASP A 65 -9.50 -52.36 17.27
CA ASP A 65 -10.83 -52.93 17.09
C ASP A 65 -11.76 -52.09 16.18
N GLY A 66 -11.24 -50.99 15.63
CA GLY A 66 -11.96 -50.05 14.76
C GLY A 66 -12.74 -48.97 15.49
N CYS A 67 -12.72 -48.93 16.83
CA CYS A 67 -13.44 -47.91 17.59
C CYS A 67 -12.64 -46.61 17.74
N VAL A 68 -13.32 -45.48 17.59
CA VAL A 68 -12.83 -44.18 18.03
C VAL A 68 -13.22 -44.00 19.48
N TYR A 69 -12.23 -43.78 20.34
CA TYR A 69 -12.44 -43.60 21.78
C TYR A 69 -12.13 -42.16 22.17
N PHE A 70 -13.02 -41.56 22.97
CA PHE A 70 -12.77 -40.30 23.64
C PHE A 70 -12.88 -40.51 25.15
N ASP A 71 -11.72 -40.58 25.80
CA ASP A 71 -11.57 -40.63 27.26
C ASP A 71 -11.34 -39.20 27.76
N CYS A 72 -12.13 -38.70 28.70
CA CYS A 72 -12.00 -37.32 29.16
C CYS A 72 -12.59 -37.07 30.56
N GLY A 73 -11.82 -36.40 31.40
CA GLY A 73 -12.10 -36.18 32.82
C GLY A 73 -11.40 -37.21 33.70
N SER A 74 -11.09 -36.84 34.94
CA SER A 74 -10.41 -37.68 35.92
C SER A 74 -11.05 -37.52 37.30
N TYR A 75 -11.40 -38.63 37.93
CA TYR A 75 -11.84 -38.67 39.33
C TYR A 75 -11.23 -39.89 40.03
N GLY A 76 -9.99 -39.77 40.48
CA GLY A 76 -9.18 -40.93 40.89
C GLY A 76 -8.78 -41.77 39.66
N ASN A 77 -8.82 -43.10 39.76
CA ASN A 77 -8.39 -44.00 38.67
C ASN A 77 -9.48 -44.27 37.59
N ILE A 78 -10.50 -43.41 37.50
CA ILE A 78 -11.62 -43.54 36.54
C ILE A 78 -11.82 -42.26 35.73
N TYR A 79 -12.36 -42.43 34.51
CA TYR A 79 -12.60 -41.37 33.52
C TYR A 79 -13.92 -41.62 32.78
N ASP A 80 -14.47 -40.58 32.15
CA ASP A 80 -15.61 -40.74 31.25
C ASP A 80 -15.15 -41.18 29.88
N ARG A 81 -15.87 -42.12 29.28
CA ARG A 81 -15.62 -42.63 27.92
C ARG A 81 -16.89 -42.58 27.07
N ILE A 82 -16.72 -42.18 25.82
CA ILE A 82 -17.65 -42.46 24.72
C ILE A 82 -16.87 -43.10 23.57
N ALA A 83 -17.49 -44.06 22.88
CA ALA A 83 -16.85 -44.76 21.78
C ALA A 83 -17.87 -45.24 20.75
N GLN A 84 -17.46 -45.28 19.49
CA GLN A 84 -18.24 -45.83 18.38
C GLN A 84 -17.29 -46.40 17.33
N GLN A 85 -17.71 -47.46 16.64
CA GLN A 85 -16.95 -48.05 15.54
C GLN A 85 -16.93 -47.10 14.34
N ALA A 86 -15.74 -46.74 13.86
CA ALA A 86 -15.58 -45.95 12.66
C ALA A 86 -15.55 -46.82 11.40
N GLN A 87 -16.17 -46.32 10.33
CA GLN A 87 -16.05 -46.94 9.01
C GLN A 87 -14.74 -46.50 8.36
N PRO A 88 -14.12 -47.31 7.48
CA PRO A 88 -12.93 -46.86 6.73
C PRO A 88 -13.17 -45.54 5.98
N SER A 89 -14.40 -45.31 5.51
CA SER A 89 -14.81 -44.05 4.88
C SER A 89 -14.78 -42.84 5.81
N ASP A 90 -14.58 -42.99 7.11
CA ASP A 90 -14.53 -41.87 8.06
C ASP A 90 -13.12 -41.28 8.18
N TYR A 91 -12.07 -42.02 7.83
CA TYR A 91 -10.68 -41.59 8.05
C TYR A 91 -9.66 -42.04 7.00
N LYS A 92 -9.86 -43.19 6.34
CA LYS A 92 -8.80 -43.85 5.56
C LYS A 92 -8.52 -43.13 4.23
N GLY A 93 -7.25 -42.80 3.98
CA GLY A 93 -6.78 -42.22 2.72
C GLY A 93 -7.22 -40.78 2.45
N LYS A 94 -7.69 -40.05 3.47
CA LYS A 94 -8.16 -38.67 3.32
C LYS A 94 -8.00 -37.85 4.60
N TRP A 95 -7.99 -36.53 4.43
CA TRP A 95 -8.10 -35.57 5.52
C TRP A 95 -9.53 -35.53 6.05
N THR A 96 -9.69 -35.71 7.36
CA THR A 96 -10.95 -35.45 8.07
C THR A 96 -10.71 -34.61 9.32
N HIS A 97 -11.64 -33.70 9.61
CA HIS A 97 -11.60 -32.87 10.79
C HIS A 97 -12.34 -33.55 11.94
N TRP A 98 -11.67 -33.74 13.06
CA TRP A 98 -12.24 -34.31 14.27
C TRP A 98 -12.29 -33.25 15.38
N ALA A 99 -13.41 -33.18 16.08
CA ALA A 99 -13.54 -32.36 17.28
C ALA A 99 -14.23 -33.13 18.40
N PHE A 100 -13.72 -32.98 19.61
CA PHE A 100 -14.14 -33.71 20.80
C PHE A 100 -14.47 -32.71 21.88
N THR A 101 -15.70 -32.74 22.38
CA THR A 101 -16.20 -31.74 23.33
C THR A 101 -16.73 -32.42 24.58
N LYS A 102 -16.46 -31.83 25.74
CA LYS A 102 -17.03 -32.25 27.02
C LYS A 102 -17.51 -31.03 27.79
N ASN A 103 -18.68 -31.16 28.40
CA ASN A 103 -19.16 -30.28 29.44
C ASN A 103 -19.62 -31.13 30.64
N ALA A 104 -18.78 -31.24 31.66
CA ALA A 104 -19.04 -32.02 32.86
C ALA A 104 -20.20 -31.46 33.71
N ALA A 105 -20.47 -30.15 33.60
CA ALA A 105 -21.58 -29.52 34.32
C ALA A 105 -22.94 -29.98 33.76
N THR A 106 -23.08 -30.06 32.44
CA THR A 106 -24.28 -30.62 31.78
C THR A 106 -24.24 -32.15 31.70
N GLY A 107 -23.04 -32.74 31.75
CA GLY A 107 -22.77 -34.16 31.58
C GLY A 107 -22.71 -34.60 30.11
N GLU A 108 -22.60 -33.67 29.17
CA GLU A 108 -22.55 -33.96 27.72
C GLU A 108 -21.12 -34.21 27.25
N MET A 109 -20.93 -35.26 26.44
CA MET A 109 -19.73 -35.48 25.63
C MET A 109 -20.12 -35.75 24.18
N ASN A 110 -19.42 -35.10 23.24
CA ASN A 110 -19.69 -35.25 21.81
C ASN A 110 -18.42 -35.42 21.00
N ILE A 111 -18.53 -36.17 19.91
CA ILE A 111 -17.54 -36.28 18.82
C ILE A 111 -18.18 -35.71 17.57
N TYR A 112 -17.45 -34.85 16.86
CA TYR A 112 -17.84 -34.29 15.57
C TYR A 112 -16.87 -34.74 14.48
N LEU A 113 -17.42 -35.13 13.32
CA LEU A 113 -16.67 -35.49 12.12
C LEU A 113 -17.03 -34.50 11.01
N ASN A 114 -16.03 -33.77 10.49
CA ASN A 114 -16.18 -32.71 9.50
C ASN A 114 -17.28 -31.69 9.88
N GLY A 115 -17.28 -31.31 11.17
CA GLY A 115 -18.20 -30.31 11.73
C GLY A 115 -19.63 -30.80 11.99
N ASN A 116 -19.96 -32.05 11.66
CA ASN A 116 -21.26 -32.64 11.94
C ASN A 116 -21.18 -33.55 13.19
N LEU A 117 -22.25 -33.60 13.98
CA LEU A 117 -22.31 -34.48 15.16
C LEU A 117 -22.20 -35.94 14.73
N TRP A 118 -21.21 -36.65 15.26
CA TRP A 118 -20.92 -38.06 14.91
C TRP A 118 -21.30 -39.02 16.03
N LEU A 119 -21.02 -38.64 17.29
CA LEU A 119 -21.44 -39.37 18.48
C LEU A 119 -21.77 -38.37 19.60
N SER A 120 -22.78 -38.69 20.42
CA SER A 120 -23.15 -37.94 21.62
C SER A 120 -23.55 -38.91 22.72
N ASP A 121 -23.16 -38.62 23.95
CA ASP A 121 -23.66 -39.31 25.15
C ASP A 121 -23.80 -38.32 26.31
N ARG A 122 -24.59 -38.71 27.33
CA ARG A 122 -24.89 -37.91 28.51
C ARG A 122 -24.42 -38.61 29.79
N GLY A 123 -24.52 -37.91 30.92
CA GLY A 123 -24.12 -38.44 32.24
C GLY A 123 -22.62 -38.44 32.51
N LYS A 124 -21.81 -37.83 31.62
CA LYS A 124 -20.34 -37.80 31.67
C LYS A 124 -19.85 -36.63 32.51
N ARG A 125 -19.90 -36.77 33.84
CA ARG A 125 -19.77 -35.66 34.80
C ARG A 125 -18.40 -35.54 35.48
N TYR A 126 -17.40 -36.35 35.15
CA TYR A 126 -16.08 -36.21 35.76
C TYR A 126 -15.36 -34.98 35.21
N PRO A 127 -14.89 -34.04 36.06
CA PRO A 127 -14.20 -32.83 35.62
C PRO A 127 -12.77 -33.13 35.14
N LEU A 128 -12.16 -32.15 34.47
CA LEU A 128 -10.76 -32.17 34.05
C LEU A 128 -9.85 -31.85 35.23
N ALA A 129 -8.98 -32.80 35.57
CA ALA A 129 -7.92 -32.61 36.57
C ALA A 129 -6.73 -31.81 35.99
N SER A 130 -5.82 -31.38 36.87
CA SER A 130 -4.57 -30.75 36.47
C SER A 130 -3.67 -31.74 35.71
N CYS A 131 -3.13 -31.31 34.58
CA CYS A 131 -2.24 -32.09 33.74
C CYS A 131 -0.76 -31.93 34.16
N GLN A 132 0.00 -33.02 34.20
CA GLN A 132 1.47 -33.02 34.40
C GLN A 132 2.23 -33.54 33.17
N GLU A 133 1.58 -34.32 32.31
CA GLU A 133 2.20 -34.89 31.12
C GLU A 133 1.23 -34.80 29.95
N PHE A 134 1.70 -34.28 28.81
CA PHE A 134 0.89 -34.17 27.61
C PHE A 134 1.74 -34.45 26.37
N VAL A 135 1.39 -35.51 25.64
CA VAL A 135 2.12 -35.97 24.45
C VAL A 135 1.18 -36.16 23.26
N LEU A 136 1.68 -35.81 22.07
CA LEU A 136 1.05 -36.07 20.77
C LEU A 136 1.79 -37.23 20.10
N GLY A 137 1.05 -38.12 19.43
CA GLY A 137 1.58 -39.21 18.62
C GLY A 137 1.76 -40.55 19.34
N THR A 138 1.52 -40.63 20.65
CA THR A 138 1.68 -41.87 21.43
C THR A 138 0.88 -41.85 22.74
N TYR A 139 0.90 -42.99 23.45
CA TYR A 139 0.50 -43.10 24.86
C TYR A 139 1.76 -43.13 25.74
N PRO A 140 1.90 -42.25 26.75
CA PRO A 140 3.14 -42.09 27.50
C PRO A 140 3.29 -43.16 28.59
N ASP A 141 3.56 -44.41 28.22
CA ASP A 141 3.90 -45.50 29.15
C ASP A 141 5.26 -46.16 28.83
N GLY A 142 5.98 -45.60 27.86
CA GLY A 142 7.28 -46.10 27.40
C GLY A 142 7.20 -47.26 26.41
N MET A 143 6.00 -47.67 25.97
CA MET A 143 5.81 -48.74 24.99
C MET A 143 5.53 -48.19 23.60
N THR A 144 6.34 -48.59 22.61
CA THR A 144 6.18 -48.16 21.19
C THR A 144 5.01 -48.82 20.47
N PHE A 145 4.36 -49.82 21.09
CA PHE A 145 3.16 -50.44 20.50
C PHE A 145 1.95 -49.48 20.47
N TYR A 146 2.00 -48.39 21.25
CA TYR A 146 0.92 -47.40 21.35
C TYR A 146 1.06 -46.17 20.46
N ASP A 147 1.95 -46.23 19.47
CA ASP A 147 2.22 -45.08 18.62
C ASP A 147 1.16 -44.90 17.53
N TYR A 148 0.77 -43.64 17.31
CA TYR A 148 -0.16 -43.24 16.26
C TYR A 148 0.51 -43.24 14.89
N GLN A 149 -0.21 -43.73 13.88
CA GLN A 149 0.28 -43.78 12.50
C GLN A 149 -0.65 -43.00 11.57
N GLY A 150 -0.35 -41.72 11.35
CA GLY A 150 -1.17 -40.79 10.58
C GLY A 150 -0.49 -39.43 10.42
N MET A 151 -1.18 -38.48 9.78
CA MET A 151 -0.71 -37.09 9.73
C MET A 151 -1.67 -36.19 10.47
N LEU A 152 -1.15 -35.19 11.17
CA LEU A 152 -1.94 -34.19 11.89
C LEU A 152 -1.63 -32.78 11.42
N SER A 153 -2.63 -31.92 11.48
CA SER A 153 -2.50 -30.48 11.30
C SER A 153 -3.57 -29.76 12.11
N GLU A 154 -3.35 -28.47 12.40
CA GLU A 154 -4.30 -27.58 13.06
C GLU A 154 -4.81 -28.10 14.42
N PHE A 155 -3.91 -28.55 15.29
CA PHE A 155 -4.25 -29.06 16.60
C PHE A 155 -4.60 -27.92 17.57
N GLN A 156 -5.80 -27.94 18.13
CA GLN A 156 -6.40 -26.85 18.91
C GLN A 156 -6.98 -27.35 20.22
N ILE A 157 -6.81 -26.58 21.30
CA ILE A 157 -7.44 -26.81 22.60
C ILE A 157 -8.18 -25.56 23.05
N TRP A 158 -9.43 -25.72 23.47
CA TRP A 158 -10.30 -24.67 24.00
C TRP A 158 -10.77 -24.99 25.41
N ASN A 159 -10.94 -23.98 26.27
CA ASN A 159 -11.42 -24.11 27.65
C ASN A 159 -12.96 -24.10 27.78
N ARG A 160 -13.67 -24.36 26.68
CA ARG A 160 -15.13 -24.41 26.62
C ARG A 160 -15.60 -25.51 25.68
N ALA A 161 -16.81 -26.02 25.89
CA ALA A 161 -17.45 -26.92 24.95
C ALA A 161 -18.02 -26.11 23.78
N ARG A 162 -17.48 -26.33 22.57
CA ARG A 162 -17.93 -25.65 21.34
C ARG A 162 -19.06 -26.42 20.68
N THR A 163 -20.01 -25.70 20.09
CA THR A 163 -21.14 -26.27 19.36
C THR A 163 -20.74 -26.74 17.95
N ALA A 164 -21.57 -27.59 17.34
CA ALA A 164 -21.39 -28.04 15.95
C ALA A 164 -21.26 -26.85 14.97
N ALA A 165 -22.07 -25.80 15.16
CA ALA A 165 -22.05 -24.60 14.33
C ALA A 165 -20.73 -23.83 14.47
N GLU A 166 -20.24 -23.63 15.70
CA GLU A 166 -18.96 -22.98 15.95
C GLU A 166 -17.80 -23.77 15.35
N ILE A 167 -17.81 -25.10 15.48
CA ILE A 167 -16.77 -25.98 14.92
C ILE A 167 -16.80 -25.91 13.39
N LYS A 168 -17.96 -26.08 12.77
CA LYS A 168 -18.12 -26.05 11.31
C LYS A 168 -17.73 -24.70 10.70
N ALA A 169 -17.97 -23.60 11.43
CA ALA A 169 -17.58 -22.27 11.00
C ALA A 169 -16.06 -22.06 10.94
N THR A 170 -15.28 -22.75 11.78
CA THR A 170 -13.84 -22.50 11.89
C THR A 170 -12.95 -23.67 11.46
N MET A 171 -13.49 -24.88 11.25
CA MET A 171 -12.67 -26.08 10.98
C MET A 171 -11.84 -25.97 9.70
N SER A 172 -12.32 -25.22 8.72
CA SER A 172 -11.62 -24.97 7.46
C SER A 172 -11.01 -23.58 7.43
N THR A 173 -10.76 -22.93 8.57
CA THR A 173 -10.13 -21.61 8.62
C THR A 173 -8.93 -21.62 9.55
N LEU A 174 -7.81 -21.06 9.11
CA LEU A 174 -6.68 -20.83 10.02
C LEU A 174 -7.11 -19.95 11.18
N LEU A 175 -6.76 -20.32 12.41
CA LEU A 175 -7.01 -19.47 13.57
C LEU A 175 -5.89 -18.42 13.73
N ARG A 176 -6.22 -17.34 14.42
CA ARG A 176 -5.33 -16.21 14.75
C ARG A 176 -4.55 -16.45 16.04
N GLY A 177 -5.03 -17.32 16.93
CA GLY A 177 -4.39 -17.62 18.22
C GLY A 177 -4.91 -16.76 19.38
N ASN A 178 -5.85 -15.85 19.14
CA ASN A 178 -6.44 -14.97 20.15
C ASN A 178 -7.97 -15.11 20.25
N GLU A 179 -8.54 -16.17 19.70
CA GLU A 179 -9.96 -16.46 19.77
C GLU A 179 -10.43 -16.64 21.22
N PRO A 180 -11.61 -16.12 21.61
CA PRO A 180 -12.14 -16.28 22.96
C PRO A 180 -12.29 -17.76 23.36
N GLY A 181 -11.56 -18.13 24.42
CA GLY A 181 -11.55 -19.48 24.97
C GLY A 181 -10.57 -20.45 24.31
N LEU A 182 -9.77 -20.02 23.33
CA LEU A 182 -8.67 -20.81 22.79
C LEU A 182 -7.49 -20.79 23.78
N VAL A 183 -7.02 -21.98 24.17
CA VAL A 183 -5.95 -22.16 25.16
C VAL A 183 -4.61 -22.39 24.46
N ALA A 184 -4.60 -23.23 23.42
CA ALA A 184 -3.41 -23.56 22.65
C ALA A 184 -3.77 -23.90 21.21
N TYR A 185 -2.90 -23.56 20.27
CA TYR A 185 -3.10 -23.83 18.85
C TYR A 185 -1.77 -24.07 18.14
N TRP A 186 -1.55 -25.32 17.73
CA TRP A 186 -0.41 -25.74 16.92
C TRP A 186 -0.88 -26.07 15.49
N PRO A 187 -0.58 -25.22 14.50
CA PRO A 187 -0.90 -25.50 13.10
C PRO A 187 -0.19 -26.75 12.56
N LEU A 188 0.98 -27.08 13.13
CA LEU A 188 1.88 -28.14 12.65
C LEU A 188 2.27 -27.91 11.19
N ASP A 189 2.69 -26.67 10.87
CA ASP A 189 3.03 -26.23 9.52
C ASP A 189 4.50 -25.76 9.35
N GLU A 190 5.38 -26.11 10.30
CA GLU A 190 6.77 -25.64 10.34
C GLU A 190 7.64 -26.14 9.18
N GLY A 191 7.33 -27.31 8.61
CA GLY A 191 8.04 -27.87 7.46
C GLY A 191 9.44 -28.41 7.73
N SER A 192 10.04 -28.10 8.88
CA SER A 192 11.35 -28.58 9.31
C SER A 192 11.59 -28.30 10.80
N GLY A 193 12.65 -28.92 11.36
CA GLY A 193 13.04 -28.73 12.75
C GLY A 193 12.24 -29.58 13.75
N ASN A 194 12.55 -29.39 15.04
CA ASN A 194 12.02 -30.18 16.15
C ASN A 194 11.15 -29.38 17.14
N ILE A 195 10.66 -28.20 16.73
CA ILE A 195 9.78 -27.36 17.56
C ILE A 195 8.45 -27.21 16.83
N VAL A 196 7.34 -27.46 17.54
CA VAL A 196 5.99 -27.10 17.07
C VAL A 196 5.53 -25.85 17.80
N ARG A 197 5.18 -24.80 17.07
CA ARG A 197 4.91 -23.48 17.64
C ARG A 197 3.42 -23.32 17.94
N ASP A 198 3.11 -23.12 19.21
CA ASP A 198 1.83 -22.54 19.63
C ASP A 198 1.70 -21.11 19.08
N ARG A 199 0.59 -20.85 18.39
CA ARG A 199 0.24 -19.52 17.84
C ARG A 199 -0.52 -18.64 18.81
N THR A 200 -0.93 -19.15 19.97
CA THR A 200 -1.53 -18.29 20.99
C THR A 200 -0.48 -17.44 21.71
N ASN A 201 -0.95 -16.39 22.40
CA ASN A 201 -0.08 -15.55 23.21
C ASN A 201 0.47 -16.25 24.47
N HIS A 202 0.06 -17.49 24.76
CA HIS A 202 0.59 -18.25 25.89
C HIS A 202 1.98 -18.84 25.61
N GLY A 203 2.34 -19.04 24.33
CA GLY A 203 3.66 -19.54 23.94
C GLY A 203 3.91 -20.99 24.36
N TYR A 204 2.88 -21.85 24.36
CA TYR A 204 2.99 -23.27 24.71
C TYR A 204 3.63 -24.10 23.59
N HIS A 205 4.82 -23.70 23.12
CA HIS A 205 5.54 -24.43 22.08
C HIS A 205 5.87 -25.87 22.54
N GLY A 206 5.69 -26.82 21.64
CA GLY A 206 6.03 -28.21 21.84
C GLY A 206 7.39 -28.57 21.26
N THR A 207 7.95 -29.69 21.69
CA THR A 207 9.21 -30.24 21.19
C THR A 207 9.01 -31.64 20.65
N ILE A 208 9.53 -31.89 19.45
CA ILE A 208 9.52 -33.21 18.82
C ILE A 208 10.69 -33.99 19.38
N ASP A 209 10.40 -35.17 19.92
CA ASP A 209 11.38 -36.05 20.56
C ASP A 209 11.33 -37.46 19.94
N SER A 210 12.50 -38.08 19.80
CA SER A 210 12.68 -39.44 19.29
C SER A 210 13.40 -40.24 20.39
N PRO A 211 12.65 -40.93 21.26
CA PRO A 211 13.21 -41.59 22.45
C PRO A 211 14.27 -42.66 22.14
N ASP A 212 14.26 -43.24 20.94
CA ASP A 212 15.22 -44.24 20.47
C ASP A 212 16.38 -43.64 19.65
N GLY A 213 16.35 -42.33 19.35
CA GLY A 213 17.35 -41.64 18.53
C GLY A 213 17.37 -42.06 17.06
N LEU A 214 16.41 -42.87 16.61
CA LEU A 214 16.34 -43.45 15.26
C LEU A 214 15.17 -42.90 14.43
N GLY A 215 14.28 -42.12 15.04
CA GLY A 215 13.14 -41.47 14.41
C GLY A 215 13.51 -40.21 13.64
N ALA A 216 13.42 -40.25 12.32
CA ALA A 216 13.52 -39.07 11.49
C ALA A 216 12.21 -38.27 11.54
N ILE A 217 12.29 -36.98 11.88
CA ILE A 217 11.14 -36.08 11.87
C ILE A 217 10.60 -35.96 10.44
N SER A 218 9.33 -36.32 10.23
CA SER A 218 8.71 -36.33 8.91
C SER A 218 7.68 -35.21 8.76
N TRP A 219 8.08 -34.13 8.09
CA TRP A 219 7.19 -33.08 7.61
C TRP A 219 6.77 -33.36 6.16
N VAL A 220 5.47 -33.37 5.86
CA VAL A 220 4.94 -33.73 4.54
C VAL A 220 4.16 -32.56 3.95
N GLN A 221 4.43 -32.21 2.68
CA GLN A 221 3.63 -31.24 1.93
C GLN A 221 2.38 -31.92 1.37
N THR A 222 1.19 -31.39 1.67
CA THR A 222 -0.10 -31.99 1.30
C THR A 222 -1.20 -30.95 1.23
N GLU A 223 -2.25 -31.23 0.45
CA GLU A 223 -3.42 -30.36 0.36
C GLU A 223 -4.38 -30.65 1.52
N ILE A 224 -4.41 -29.73 2.48
CA ILE A 224 -5.32 -29.77 3.63
C ILE A 224 -6.55 -28.90 3.28
N PRO A 225 -7.79 -29.28 3.64
CA PRO A 225 -9.02 -28.51 3.33
C PRO A 225 -9.19 -27.22 4.15
N LEU A 226 -8.13 -26.40 4.18
CA LEU A 226 -8.05 -25.14 4.89
C LEU A 226 -8.21 -23.98 3.92
N GLN A 227 -9.03 -23.03 4.33
CA GLN A 227 -9.08 -21.67 3.85
C GLN A 227 -8.27 -20.80 4.84
N PRO A 228 -7.62 -19.73 4.40
CA PRO A 228 -7.06 -18.72 5.30
C PRO A 228 -8.14 -18.20 6.25
N ALA A 229 -7.74 -17.75 7.45
CA ALA A 229 -8.63 -17.05 8.39
C ALA A 229 -9.40 -15.99 7.60
N GLY A 230 -10.71 -16.17 7.39
CA GLY A 230 -11.44 -15.44 6.35
C GLY A 230 -11.22 -13.93 6.39
N ILE A 231 -10.47 -13.43 5.42
CA ILE A 231 -10.87 -12.22 4.71
C ILE A 231 -12.23 -12.58 4.11
N GLY A 232 -13.28 -11.85 4.48
CA GLY A 232 -14.61 -12.18 3.98
C GLY A 232 -14.67 -11.98 2.46
N SER A 233 -15.76 -12.36 1.83
CA SER A 233 -15.86 -12.24 0.37
C SER A 233 -16.33 -10.84 -0.04
N LEU A 234 -15.71 -10.25 -1.05
CA LEU A 234 -16.34 -9.14 -1.78
C LEU A 234 -17.66 -9.61 -2.41
N PRO A 235 -18.67 -8.74 -2.53
CA PRO A 235 -19.79 -8.97 -3.43
C PRO A 235 -19.30 -9.27 -4.85
N LYS A 236 -20.02 -10.10 -5.63
CA LYS A 236 -19.63 -10.48 -7.01
C LYS A 236 -19.44 -9.29 -7.97
N LYS A 237 -20.03 -8.14 -7.67
CA LYS A 237 -19.84 -6.85 -8.37
C LYS A 237 -20.01 -5.71 -7.35
N PRO A 238 -18.97 -5.36 -6.58
CA PRO A 238 -19.09 -4.28 -5.61
C PRO A 238 -19.17 -2.93 -6.34
N ASN A 239 -19.75 -1.91 -5.73
CA ASN A 239 -19.44 -0.55 -6.15
C ASN A 239 -17.96 -0.26 -5.89
N ILE A 240 -17.38 0.68 -6.62
CA ILE A 240 -15.99 1.10 -6.46
C ILE A 240 -15.97 2.58 -6.12
N LEU A 241 -15.27 2.95 -5.06
CA LEU A 241 -14.96 4.33 -4.72
C LEU A 241 -13.45 4.51 -4.69
N ILE A 242 -12.92 5.37 -5.54
CA ILE A 242 -11.50 5.78 -5.51
C ILE A 242 -11.42 7.18 -4.94
N LEU A 243 -10.80 7.31 -3.77
CA LEU A 243 -10.46 8.58 -3.14
C LEU A 243 -9.01 8.90 -3.50
N LEU A 244 -8.82 9.90 -4.35
CA LEU A 244 -7.52 10.32 -4.86
C LEU A 244 -7.19 11.71 -4.34
N ASN A 245 -6.11 11.82 -3.57
CA ASN A 245 -5.53 13.09 -3.17
C ASN A 245 -4.39 13.48 -4.11
N ASP A 246 -4.24 14.78 -4.37
CA ASP A 246 -3.05 15.30 -5.05
C ASP A 246 -1.94 15.60 -4.03
N GLN A 247 -0.69 15.23 -4.35
CA GLN A 247 0.51 15.66 -3.59
C GLN A 247 0.51 15.20 -2.11
N ASP A 248 -0.04 14.02 -1.83
CA ASP A 248 -0.17 13.42 -0.50
C ASP A 248 0.91 12.36 -0.25
N SER A 249 1.87 12.67 0.63
CA SER A 249 3.01 11.81 0.97
C SER A 249 2.74 10.93 2.19
N ALA A 250 2.96 9.61 2.05
CA ALA A 250 2.96 8.68 3.17
C ALA A 250 4.29 8.72 3.94
N ALA A 251 5.42 8.92 3.26
CA ALA A 251 6.73 9.01 3.92
C ALA A 251 6.86 10.25 4.83
N VAL A 252 6.21 11.38 4.49
CA VAL A 252 6.12 12.53 5.39
C VAL A 252 5.20 12.23 6.58
N ALA A 253 4.02 11.66 6.32
CA ALA A 253 3.03 11.39 7.35
C ALA A 253 3.48 10.31 8.36
N SER A 254 4.32 9.36 7.95
CA SER A 254 4.83 8.30 8.84
C SER A 254 5.73 8.83 9.97
N ARG A 255 6.19 10.08 9.85
CA ARG A 255 7.03 10.77 10.85
C ARG A 255 6.21 11.62 11.81
N TRP A 256 4.90 11.72 11.60
CA TRP A 256 4.03 12.50 12.46
C TRP A 256 3.61 11.72 13.70
N PRO A 257 3.29 12.41 14.81
CA PRO A 257 2.75 11.77 15.99
C PRO A 257 1.47 11.00 15.64
N GLN A 258 1.36 9.75 16.11
CA GLN A 258 0.15 8.94 15.90
C GLN A 258 -1.12 9.64 16.42
N SER A 259 -0.99 10.45 17.47
CA SER A 259 -2.08 11.27 18.02
C SER A 259 -2.69 12.24 17.00
N PHE A 260 -1.89 12.75 16.05
CA PHE A 260 -2.40 13.62 14.98
C PHE A 260 -3.39 12.88 14.09
N GLU A 261 -3.04 11.66 13.65
CA GLU A 261 -3.95 10.83 12.85
C GLU A 261 -5.21 10.47 13.64
N ASP A 262 -5.06 10.11 14.92
CA ASP A 262 -6.18 9.74 15.79
C ASP A 262 -7.18 10.88 16.02
N GLU A 263 -6.70 12.12 16.14
CA GLU A 263 -7.51 13.30 16.42
C GLU A 263 -8.09 13.94 15.15
N HIS A 264 -7.36 13.91 14.03
CA HIS A 264 -7.64 14.76 12.89
C HIS A 264 -7.94 14.04 11.57
N LEU A 265 -7.70 12.72 11.47
CA LEU A 265 -7.87 11.95 10.23
C LEU A 265 -8.89 10.81 10.37
N PRO A 266 -10.17 11.11 10.70
CA PRO A 266 -11.22 10.10 10.88
C PRO A 266 -11.47 9.21 9.66
N ALA A 267 -11.36 9.72 8.43
CA ALA A 267 -11.56 8.89 7.23
C ALA A 267 -10.45 7.86 7.09
N ILE A 268 -9.18 8.26 7.23
CA ILE A 268 -8.04 7.33 7.20
C ILE A 268 -8.19 6.26 8.29
N LYS A 269 -8.51 6.67 9.53
CA LYS A 269 -8.71 5.72 10.63
C LYS A 269 -9.80 4.69 10.32
N ARG A 270 -10.92 5.14 9.75
CA ARG A 270 -12.04 4.28 9.35
C ARG A 270 -11.66 3.30 8.25
N LEU A 271 -10.94 3.77 7.23
CA LEU A 271 -10.50 2.93 6.11
C LEU A 271 -9.47 1.89 6.55
N LYS A 272 -8.49 2.26 7.38
CA LYS A 272 -7.51 1.33 7.93
C LYS A 272 -8.16 0.24 8.78
N LYS A 273 -9.16 0.60 9.60
CA LYS A 273 -9.88 -0.35 10.47
C LYS A 273 -10.50 -1.51 9.70
N ASN A 274 -10.99 -1.27 8.49
CA ASN A 274 -11.70 -2.24 7.64
C ASN A 274 -10.99 -2.43 6.30
N GLY A 275 -9.65 -2.40 6.31
CA GLY A 275 -8.86 -2.42 5.09
C GLY A 275 -7.50 -3.07 5.26
N ILE A 276 -6.83 -3.23 4.12
CA ILE A 276 -5.41 -3.53 4.04
C ILE A 276 -4.62 -2.24 3.76
N THR A 277 -3.66 -1.94 4.62
CA THR A 277 -2.75 -0.79 4.49
C THR A 277 -1.44 -1.23 3.85
N PHE A 278 -1.04 -0.55 2.77
CA PHE A 278 0.20 -0.82 2.07
C PHE A 278 1.28 0.18 2.51
N LYS A 279 2.24 -0.30 3.30
CA LYS A 279 3.32 0.57 3.86
C LYS A 279 4.35 0.97 2.80
N LYS A 280 4.44 0.21 1.71
CA LYS A 280 5.41 0.36 0.63
C LYS A 280 4.69 0.51 -0.72
N ALA A 281 3.78 1.49 -0.80
CA ALA A 281 3.09 1.88 -2.02
C ALA A 281 3.76 3.09 -2.67
N PHE A 282 3.98 3.03 -3.98
CA PHE A 282 4.79 3.99 -4.72
C PHE A 282 4.10 4.48 -5.97
N THR A 283 4.27 5.76 -6.31
CA THR A 283 3.95 6.20 -7.68
C THR A 283 5.02 5.74 -8.66
N ALA A 284 4.62 5.42 -9.89
CA ALA A 284 5.54 5.10 -10.98
C ALA A 284 6.20 6.34 -11.60
N THR A 285 5.66 7.53 -11.36
CA THR A 285 6.19 8.78 -11.91
C THR A 285 5.68 9.99 -11.13
N ALA A 286 6.35 11.12 -11.32
CA ALA A 286 5.84 12.45 -11.00
C ALA A 286 6.02 13.35 -12.26
N ALA A 287 5.34 14.48 -12.41
CA ALA A 287 4.38 15.12 -11.50
C ALA A 287 2.91 14.75 -11.80
N CYS A 288 1.94 15.64 -11.52
CA CYS A 288 0.51 15.32 -11.45
C CYS A 288 0.00 14.63 -12.72
N SER A 289 0.17 15.23 -13.91
CA SER A 289 -0.36 14.68 -15.17
C SER A 289 0.28 13.33 -15.52
N PRO A 290 1.62 13.18 -15.53
CA PRO A 290 2.24 11.88 -15.78
C PRO A 290 1.78 10.79 -14.80
N SER A 291 1.67 11.12 -13.51
CA SER A 291 1.28 10.14 -12.48
C SER A 291 -0.16 9.69 -12.63
N ARG A 292 -1.07 10.64 -12.86
CA ARG A 292 -2.50 10.35 -13.09
C ARG A 292 -2.68 9.51 -14.34
N ALA A 293 -1.99 9.84 -15.43
CA ALA A 293 -2.01 9.03 -16.65
C ALA A 293 -1.54 7.61 -16.35
N ALA A 294 -0.38 7.46 -15.68
CA ALA A 294 0.17 6.15 -15.34
C ALA A 294 -0.76 5.30 -14.49
N MET A 295 -1.39 5.89 -13.47
CA MET A 295 -2.38 5.20 -12.63
C MET A 295 -3.61 4.76 -13.44
N LEU A 296 -4.14 5.63 -14.30
CA LEU A 296 -5.36 5.36 -15.06
C LEU A 296 -5.16 4.37 -16.20
N THR A 297 -3.93 4.21 -16.70
CA THR A 297 -3.63 3.33 -17.85
C THR A 297 -2.85 2.08 -17.48
N SER A 298 -2.28 2.00 -16.27
CA SER A 298 -1.31 0.96 -15.87
C SER A 298 -0.06 0.92 -16.76
N THR A 299 0.32 2.04 -17.35
CA THR A 299 1.51 2.13 -18.22
C THR A 299 2.40 3.30 -17.84
N TYR A 300 3.69 3.21 -18.15
CA TYR A 300 4.63 4.31 -17.89
C TYR A 300 4.36 5.50 -18.82
N PRO A 301 4.77 6.73 -18.43
CA PRO A 301 4.66 7.94 -19.26
C PRO A 301 5.15 7.78 -20.70
N GLN A 302 6.25 7.05 -20.89
CA GLN A 302 6.85 6.81 -22.21
C GLN A 302 5.95 5.96 -23.13
N GLU A 303 5.01 5.22 -22.56
CA GLU A 303 4.05 4.39 -23.29
C GLU A 303 2.70 5.10 -23.49
N ASN A 304 2.15 5.73 -22.43
CA ASN A 304 0.88 6.47 -22.54
C ASN A 304 1.01 7.83 -23.24
N GLY A 305 2.22 8.38 -23.34
CA GLY A 305 2.54 9.64 -24.01
C GLY A 305 2.63 10.85 -23.08
N VAL A 306 2.10 10.78 -21.86
CA VAL A 306 2.00 11.91 -20.91
C VAL A 306 3.27 12.01 -20.07
N VAL A 307 4.32 12.58 -20.65
CA VAL A 307 5.64 12.74 -20.00
C VAL A 307 5.81 14.08 -19.28
N HIS A 308 4.96 15.05 -19.58
CA HIS A 308 5.01 16.40 -19.01
C HIS A 308 3.73 16.75 -18.26
N THR A 309 3.85 17.61 -17.25
CA THR A 309 2.68 18.21 -16.59
C THR A 309 2.07 19.29 -17.47
N ILE A 310 0.74 19.26 -17.60
CA ILE A 310 -0.01 20.26 -18.36
C ILE A 310 0.18 21.64 -17.73
N SER A 311 0.45 22.65 -18.55
CA SER A 311 0.58 24.04 -18.10
C SER A 311 -0.41 24.97 -18.80
N ALA A 312 -0.84 26.03 -18.10
CA ALA A 312 -1.74 27.05 -18.67
C ALA A 312 -1.12 27.79 -19.87
N ALA A 313 0.21 27.83 -19.99
CA ALA A 313 0.90 28.43 -21.14
C ALA A 313 0.73 27.61 -22.43
N ALA A 314 0.42 26.31 -22.32
CA ALA A 314 0.12 25.46 -23.48
C ALA A 314 -1.31 25.68 -24.03
N SER A 315 -2.23 26.26 -23.24
CA SER A 315 -3.62 26.43 -23.66
C SER A 315 -3.81 27.53 -24.72
N THR A 316 -2.89 28.49 -24.85
CA THR A 316 -3.06 29.61 -25.79
C THR A 316 -2.74 29.31 -27.25
N ALA A 317 -2.38 28.06 -27.60
CA ALA A 317 -2.16 27.67 -28.99
C ALA A 317 -3.12 26.54 -29.36
N SER A 318 -4.07 26.81 -30.27
CA SER A 318 -4.80 25.74 -30.94
C SER A 318 -3.78 24.83 -31.61
N ARG A 319 -3.68 23.58 -31.19
CA ARG A 319 -2.76 22.65 -31.83
C ARG A 319 -3.48 21.37 -32.17
N THR A 320 -3.67 21.17 -33.46
CA THR A 320 -3.79 19.83 -34.02
C THR A 320 -2.42 19.13 -33.89
N GLU A 321 -2.38 17.81 -34.00
CA GLU A 321 -1.14 17.01 -33.97
C GLU A 321 -0.07 17.51 -34.97
N ALA A 322 -0.49 18.23 -36.02
CA ALA A 322 0.37 18.85 -37.03
C ALA A 322 1.09 20.15 -36.58
N ASP A 323 0.64 20.80 -35.50
CA ASP A 323 1.14 22.11 -35.04
C ASP A 323 2.19 22.02 -33.93
N LEU A 324 2.56 20.80 -33.52
CA LEU A 324 3.66 20.55 -32.59
C LEU A 324 4.98 20.51 -33.37
N PRO A 325 6.01 21.32 -33.00
CA PRO A 325 7.33 21.18 -33.59
C PRO A 325 7.79 19.74 -33.40
N ALA A 326 8.45 19.16 -34.41
CA ALA A 326 9.01 17.81 -34.30
C ALA A 326 9.86 17.71 -33.03
N GLY A 327 9.37 16.96 -32.03
CA GLY A 327 10.01 16.83 -30.72
C GLY A 327 9.20 17.30 -29.50
N TYR A 328 8.03 17.94 -29.66
CA TYR A 328 7.10 18.19 -28.55
C TYR A 328 6.17 17.00 -28.34
N THR A 329 6.40 16.20 -27.30
CA THR A 329 5.55 15.07 -26.91
C THR A 329 4.35 15.51 -26.09
N GLN A 330 3.23 14.86 -26.35
CA GLN A 330 1.86 15.09 -25.87
C GLN A 330 1.76 15.27 -24.35
N ASP A 331 1.29 16.42 -23.88
CA ASP A 331 1.03 16.73 -22.48
C ASP A 331 -0.39 16.32 -22.02
N ILE A 332 -1.27 15.97 -22.96
CA ILE A 332 -2.61 15.44 -22.69
C ILE A 332 -2.69 13.92 -22.82
N LEU A 333 -3.59 13.29 -22.06
CA LEU A 333 -3.90 11.87 -22.26
C LEU A 333 -4.56 11.70 -23.62
N ARG A 334 -4.08 10.77 -24.45
CA ARG A 334 -4.72 10.49 -25.74
C ARG A 334 -6.16 9.98 -25.54
N PRO A 335 -7.15 10.49 -26.29
CA PRO A 335 -8.51 9.93 -26.28
C PRO A 335 -8.58 8.44 -26.60
N THR A 336 -7.66 7.95 -27.44
CA THR A 336 -7.58 6.53 -27.83
C THR A 336 -6.88 5.66 -26.78
N GLN A 337 -6.34 6.25 -25.71
CA GLN A 337 -5.62 5.50 -24.68
C GLN A 337 -6.60 4.69 -23.82
N LEU A 338 -6.44 3.36 -23.83
CA LEU A 338 -7.16 2.49 -22.91
C LEU A 338 -6.87 2.90 -21.46
N ASN A 339 -7.92 2.98 -20.64
CA ASN A 339 -7.84 3.44 -19.26
C ASN A 339 -8.83 2.68 -18.36
N ILE A 340 -8.82 2.97 -17.05
CA ILE A 340 -9.70 2.37 -16.03
C ILE A 340 -11.18 2.45 -16.43
N ALA A 341 -11.67 3.58 -16.96
CA ALA A 341 -13.07 3.72 -17.33
C ALA A 341 -13.45 2.80 -18.50
N HIS A 342 -12.63 2.73 -19.54
CA HIS A 342 -12.84 1.81 -20.66
C HIS A 342 -12.93 0.35 -20.17
N MET A 343 -12.01 -0.06 -19.29
CA MET A 343 -11.97 -1.41 -18.72
C MET A 343 -13.19 -1.71 -17.83
N LEU A 344 -13.57 -0.79 -16.95
CA LEU A 344 -14.73 -0.97 -16.06
C LEU A 344 -16.06 -0.94 -16.83
N LYS A 345 -16.18 -0.09 -17.86
CA LYS A 345 -17.36 -0.07 -18.75
C LYS A 345 -17.51 -1.40 -19.49
N ALA A 346 -16.41 -2.02 -19.93
CA ALA A 346 -16.45 -3.37 -20.51
C ALA A 346 -16.91 -4.44 -19.49
N ALA A 347 -16.72 -4.23 -18.19
CA ALA A 347 -17.25 -5.08 -17.11
C ALA A 347 -18.72 -4.76 -16.72
N GLY A 348 -19.34 -3.76 -17.37
CA GLY A 348 -20.72 -3.32 -17.14
C GLY A 348 -20.89 -2.29 -16.03
N TYR A 349 -19.84 -1.56 -15.65
CA TYR A 349 -19.92 -0.48 -14.67
C TYR A 349 -20.27 0.86 -15.31
N LYS A 350 -20.99 1.70 -14.57
CA LYS A 350 -21.05 3.14 -14.82
C LYS A 350 -19.87 3.81 -14.12
N VAL A 351 -19.12 4.67 -14.79
CA VAL A 351 -17.85 5.20 -14.26
C VAL A 351 -17.89 6.72 -14.23
N PHE A 352 -17.74 7.29 -13.04
CA PHE A 352 -17.90 8.72 -12.78
C PHE A 352 -16.60 9.33 -12.27
N TRP A 353 -16.31 10.57 -12.65
CA TRP A 353 -15.19 11.36 -12.13
C TRP A 353 -15.69 12.65 -11.49
N LYS A 354 -15.26 12.95 -10.26
CA LYS A 354 -15.58 14.18 -9.54
C LYS A 354 -14.28 14.82 -9.07
N GLY A 355 -13.95 15.98 -9.62
CA GLY A 355 -12.79 16.77 -9.19
C GLY A 355 -11.66 16.89 -10.21
N LYS A 356 -10.45 17.15 -9.70
CA LYS A 356 -9.27 17.51 -10.51
C LYS A 356 -9.01 16.45 -11.59
N TRP A 357 -8.91 16.85 -12.85
CA TRP A 357 -8.64 15.98 -13.99
C TRP A 357 -7.16 16.00 -14.35
N HIS A 358 -6.66 17.18 -14.74
CA HIS A 358 -5.27 17.48 -15.05
C HIS A 358 -4.64 16.60 -16.14
N LEU A 359 -5.43 16.13 -17.10
CA LEU A 359 -5.02 15.27 -18.21
C LEU A 359 -5.53 15.73 -19.59
N GLY A 360 -6.10 16.95 -19.66
CA GLY A 360 -6.56 17.55 -20.91
C GLY A 360 -6.83 19.05 -20.77
N HIS A 361 -6.96 19.73 -21.90
CA HIS A 361 -7.40 21.12 -21.98
C HIS A 361 -8.90 21.21 -22.31
N SER A 362 -9.50 22.38 -22.09
CA SER A 362 -10.83 22.66 -22.64
C SER A 362 -10.75 22.66 -24.17
N LEU A 363 -11.82 22.19 -24.81
CA LEU A 363 -12.04 22.24 -26.24
C LEU A 363 -12.03 23.68 -26.79
N SER A 364 -12.30 24.67 -25.94
CA SER A 364 -12.22 26.09 -26.30
C SER A 364 -10.79 26.63 -26.40
N GLY A 365 -9.81 25.90 -25.85
CA GLY A 365 -8.43 26.39 -25.65
C GLY A 365 -8.27 27.38 -24.50
N THR A 366 -9.36 27.81 -23.84
CA THR A 366 -9.29 28.66 -22.64
C THR A 366 -9.62 27.83 -21.40
N GLU A 367 -9.42 28.40 -20.21
CA GLU A 367 -9.84 27.76 -18.95
C GLU A 367 -11.38 27.87 -18.72
N ASP A 368 -12.13 28.27 -19.74
CA ASP A 368 -13.59 28.36 -19.72
C ASP A 368 -14.22 27.03 -20.16
N TRP A 369 -14.36 26.13 -19.19
CA TRP A 369 -14.95 24.81 -19.40
C TRP A 369 -16.47 24.89 -19.64
N VAL A 370 -16.94 24.31 -20.74
CA VAL A 370 -18.32 24.30 -21.24
C VAL A 370 -18.94 22.90 -21.23
N ASP A 371 -20.25 22.79 -21.47
CA ASP A 371 -20.96 21.50 -21.49
C ASP A 371 -20.38 20.50 -22.50
N ALA A 372 -19.85 21.00 -23.63
CA ALA A 372 -19.18 20.17 -24.63
C ALA A 372 -17.92 19.48 -24.06
N ASP A 373 -17.22 20.09 -23.10
CA ASP A 373 -16.08 19.46 -22.43
C ASP A 373 -16.52 18.29 -21.53
N ILE A 374 -17.69 18.42 -20.89
CA ILE A 374 -18.26 17.36 -20.04
C ILE A 374 -18.63 16.15 -20.92
N GLU A 375 -19.25 16.38 -22.07
CA GLU A 375 -19.56 15.30 -23.01
C GLU A 375 -18.29 14.72 -23.63
N TYR A 376 -17.25 15.53 -23.84
CA TYR A 376 -15.94 15.06 -24.29
C TYR A 376 -15.29 14.13 -23.27
N MET A 377 -15.30 14.48 -21.98
CA MET A 377 -14.81 13.61 -20.90
C MET A 377 -15.46 12.22 -20.92
N LYS A 378 -16.76 12.18 -21.20
CA LYS A 378 -17.54 10.95 -21.29
C LYS A 378 -17.23 10.14 -22.54
N THR A 379 -17.19 10.79 -23.71
CA THR A 379 -17.05 10.11 -25.01
C THR A 379 -15.61 9.74 -25.34
N ALA A 380 -14.64 10.59 -24.98
CA ALA A 380 -13.22 10.39 -25.24
C ALA A 380 -12.54 9.52 -24.17
N TYR A 381 -12.81 9.79 -22.88
CA TYR A 381 -12.10 9.11 -21.79
C TYR A 381 -12.97 8.10 -21.03
N GLY A 382 -14.28 8.10 -21.26
CA GLY A 382 -15.20 7.17 -20.60
C GLY A 382 -15.68 7.62 -19.21
N PHE A 383 -15.40 8.85 -18.77
CA PHE A 383 -15.80 9.32 -17.44
C PHE A 383 -17.06 10.18 -17.47
N ASP A 384 -18.14 9.68 -16.85
CA ASP A 384 -19.41 10.39 -16.73
C ASP A 384 -19.38 11.41 -15.57
N GLY A 385 -20.18 12.48 -15.68
CA GLY A 385 -20.47 13.38 -14.57
C GLY A 385 -19.29 14.21 -14.06
N TRP A 386 -18.29 14.48 -14.90
CA TRP A 386 -17.20 15.40 -14.56
C TRP A 386 -17.70 16.80 -14.19
N ILE A 387 -17.09 17.42 -13.18
CA ILE A 387 -17.43 18.76 -12.72
C ILE A 387 -16.44 19.75 -13.36
N PRO A 388 -16.88 20.59 -14.31
CA PRO A 388 -16.01 21.46 -15.10
C PRO A 388 -15.34 22.54 -14.25
N GLY A 389 -14.22 23.09 -14.72
CA GLY A 389 -13.33 23.93 -13.91
C GLY A 389 -12.27 23.05 -13.29
N ASP A 390 -11.35 22.57 -14.13
CA ASP A 390 -10.24 21.76 -13.66
C ASP A 390 -9.37 22.57 -12.69
N ALA A 391 -8.88 21.91 -11.65
CA ALA A 391 -7.98 22.43 -10.64
C ALA A 391 -6.51 22.01 -10.90
N GLY A 392 -6.22 21.58 -12.14
CA GLY A 392 -4.89 21.21 -12.63
C GLY A 392 -3.82 22.25 -12.34
N THR A 393 -4.09 23.48 -12.77
CA THR A 393 -3.13 24.58 -12.89
C THR A 393 -2.98 25.43 -11.62
N ALA A 394 -3.28 24.87 -10.44
CA ALA A 394 -3.34 25.60 -9.18
C ALA A 394 -2.04 26.29 -8.73
N ARG A 395 -0.90 26.04 -9.39
CA ARG A 395 0.36 26.73 -9.10
C ARG A 395 0.38 28.20 -9.55
N ALA A 396 -0.35 28.51 -10.63
CA ALA A 396 -0.36 29.83 -11.26
C ALA A 396 -1.62 30.64 -10.93
N ASP A 397 -2.66 29.98 -10.44
CA ASP A 397 -3.98 30.58 -10.25
C ASP A 397 -4.64 30.11 -8.94
N PHE A 398 -4.86 31.06 -8.03
CA PHE A 398 -5.54 30.84 -6.74
C PHE A 398 -7.00 30.41 -6.92
N THR A 399 -7.63 30.64 -8.08
CA THR A 399 -9.00 30.16 -8.34
C THR A 399 -9.11 28.64 -8.38
N LYS A 400 -7.98 27.96 -8.54
CA LYS A 400 -7.89 26.50 -8.66
C LYS A 400 -7.57 25.80 -7.34
N PHE A 401 -7.41 26.56 -6.26
CA PHE A 401 -7.08 26.00 -4.94
C PHE A 401 -8.21 25.10 -4.42
N GLY A 402 -7.83 24.04 -3.71
CA GLY A 402 -8.77 23.09 -3.11
C GLY A 402 -9.65 23.75 -2.06
N MET A 403 -9.07 24.44 -1.09
CA MET A 403 -9.80 25.00 0.08
C MET A 403 -9.64 26.51 0.27
N GLY A 404 -8.96 27.18 -0.68
CA GLY A 404 -8.85 28.64 -0.74
C GLY A 404 -10.18 29.35 -1.04
N THR A 405 -10.10 30.56 -1.61
CA THR A 405 -11.27 31.44 -1.85
C THR A 405 -12.38 30.76 -2.68
N TYR A 406 -12.01 29.89 -3.62
CA TYR A 406 -12.93 29.25 -4.58
C TYR A 406 -13.41 27.85 -4.19
N LYS A 407 -12.81 27.25 -3.13
CA LYS A 407 -13.31 26.03 -2.47
C LYS A 407 -13.59 24.86 -3.40
N ASN A 408 -12.67 24.55 -4.33
CA ASN A 408 -12.87 23.49 -5.32
C ASN A 408 -13.10 22.10 -4.70
N ASP A 409 -12.44 21.76 -3.60
CA ASP A 409 -12.66 20.46 -2.94
C ASP A 409 -14.11 20.34 -2.43
N ILE A 410 -14.64 21.39 -1.78
CA ILE A 410 -16.05 21.45 -1.37
C ILE A 410 -16.97 21.38 -2.59
N ARG A 411 -16.63 22.08 -3.67
CA ARG A 411 -17.41 22.07 -4.92
C ARG A 411 -17.54 20.66 -5.48
N TYR A 412 -16.46 19.90 -5.47
CA TYR A 412 -16.43 18.53 -5.97
C TYR A 412 -17.14 17.54 -5.05
N VAL A 413 -17.07 17.75 -3.74
CA VAL A 413 -17.53 16.81 -2.72
C VAL A 413 -18.94 17.08 -2.25
N ASP A 414 -19.22 18.30 -1.81
CA ASP A 414 -20.49 18.71 -1.21
C ASP A 414 -21.39 19.42 -2.23
N GLY A 415 -20.84 20.24 -3.14
CA GLY A 415 -21.63 21.04 -4.07
C GLY A 415 -22.57 22.00 -3.34
N SER A 416 -23.80 22.18 -3.83
CA SER A 416 -24.79 23.07 -3.22
C SER A 416 -25.24 22.68 -1.81
N ASP A 417 -24.89 21.48 -1.34
CA ASP A 417 -25.18 21.02 0.03
C ASP A 417 -24.20 21.57 1.07
N TYR A 418 -23.17 22.29 0.63
CA TYR A 418 -22.23 22.94 1.53
C TYR A 418 -22.97 23.92 2.47
N PRO A 419 -22.83 23.82 3.80
CA PRO A 419 -23.56 24.70 4.73
C PRO A 419 -23.34 26.19 4.48
N GLY A 420 -22.13 26.59 4.03
CA GLY A 420 -21.79 27.97 3.68
C GLY A 420 -22.13 28.37 2.23
N PHE A 421 -22.89 27.56 1.49
CA PHE A 421 -23.18 27.80 0.07
C PHE A 421 -23.89 29.14 -0.19
N ASN A 422 -24.75 29.58 0.74
CA ASN A 422 -25.48 30.84 0.59
C ASN A 422 -24.61 32.08 0.86
N ASP A 423 -23.46 31.91 1.51
CA ASP A 423 -22.51 32.99 1.79
C ASP A 423 -21.47 33.16 0.66
N LEU A 424 -21.50 32.29 -0.35
CA LEU A 424 -20.61 32.37 -1.52
C LEU A 424 -21.00 33.54 -2.42
N THR A 425 -20.01 34.15 -3.06
CA THR A 425 -20.25 35.15 -4.10
C THR A 425 -21.00 34.53 -5.29
N PRO A 426 -21.80 35.30 -6.05
CA PRO A 426 -22.56 34.79 -7.17
C PRO A 426 -21.73 33.96 -8.17
N ASP A 427 -20.51 34.42 -8.48
CA ASP A 427 -19.62 33.75 -9.44
C ASP A 427 -19.14 32.39 -8.92
N VAL A 428 -18.76 32.29 -7.64
CA VAL A 428 -18.35 31.02 -7.02
C VAL A 428 -19.55 30.08 -6.89
N LYS A 429 -20.72 30.63 -6.53
CA LYS A 429 -21.98 29.88 -6.42
C LYS A 429 -22.38 29.24 -7.75
N ALA A 430 -22.20 29.95 -8.87
CA ALA A 430 -22.50 29.42 -10.20
C ALA A 430 -21.67 28.16 -10.52
N ALA A 431 -20.39 28.12 -10.14
CA ALA A 431 -19.52 26.96 -10.36
C ALA A 431 -19.98 25.71 -9.58
N PHE A 432 -20.59 25.88 -8.42
CA PHE A 432 -21.12 24.80 -7.57
C PHE A 432 -22.40 24.17 -8.11
N LEU A 433 -23.10 24.86 -9.01
CA LEU A 433 -24.36 24.41 -9.60
C LEU A 433 -24.19 23.77 -10.98
N LYS A 434 -22.97 23.74 -11.54
CA LYS A 434 -22.71 23.23 -12.89
C LYS A 434 -22.92 21.72 -13.03
N ALA A 435 -22.70 20.95 -11.98
CA ALA A 435 -22.83 19.50 -12.00
C ALA A 435 -23.05 18.94 -10.60
N GLU A 436 -23.61 17.73 -10.53
CA GLU A 436 -23.84 16.99 -9.29
C GLU A 436 -22.51 16.68 -8.57
N SER A 437 -22.44 16.94 -7.25
CA SER A 437 -21.27 16.62 -6.41
C SER A 437 -21.15 15.13 -6.09
N ALA A 438 -20.01 14.71 -5.52
CA ALA A 438 -19.80 13.31 -5.12
C ALA A 438 -20.84 12.81 -4.10
N ARG A 439 -21.20 13.64 -3.11
CA ARG A 439 -22.20 13.28 -2.09
C ARG A 439 -23.61 13.28 -2.67
N GLN A 440 -23.96 14.26 -3.50
CA GLN A 440 -25.25 14.29 -4.18
C GLN A 440 -25.44 13.04 -5.05
N PHE A 441 -24.39 12.65 -5.79
CA PHE A 441 -24.40 11.40 -6.57
C PHE A 441 -24.70 10.17 -5.71
N ILE A 442 -23.98 9.98 -4.59
CA ILE A 442 -24.19 8.83 -3.71
C ILE A 442 -25.61 8.81 -3.15
N ARG A 443 -26.11 9.97 -2.71
CA ARG A 443 -27.46 10.11 -2.15
C ARG A 443 -28.55 9.75 -3.15
N ASN A 444 -28.38 10.23 -4.39
CA ASN A 444 -29.32 10.04 -5.49
C ASN A 444 -29.18 8.68 -6.17
N TYR A 445 -28.13 7.91 -5.86
CA TYR A 445 -27.87 6.64 -6.52
C TYR A 445 -28.97 5.62 -6.21
N ASN A 446 -29.54 5.06 -7.27
CA ASN A 446 -30.46 3.93 -7.20
C ASN A 446 -29.68 2.62 -7.42
N PRO A 447 -29.63 1.69 -6.45
CA PRO A 447 -28.96 0.39 -6.59
C PRO A 447 -29.44 -0.46 -7.78
N GLU A 448 -30.68 -0.27 -8.25
CA GLU A 448 -31.21 -0.96 -9.44
C GLU A 448 -30.48 -0.56 -10.74
N ASN A 449 -29.69 0.52 -10.73
CA ASN A 449 -28.90 0.97 -11.87
C ASN A 449 -27.64 0.13 -12.14
N GLY A 450 -27.39 -0.92 -11.37
CA GLY A 450 -26.20 -1.77 -11.45
C GLY A 450 -25.09 -1.31 -10.50
N PRO A 451 -23.82 -1.73 -10.70
CA PRO A 451 -22.70 -1.22 -9.94
C PRO A 451 -22.13 0.06 -10.57
N PHE A 452 -21.58 0.95 -9.72
CA PHE A 452 -20.85 2.13 -10.17
C PHE A 452 -19.38 2.10 -9.75
N CYS A 453 -18.56 2.87 -10.46
CA CYS A 453 -17.25 3.33 -10.01
C CYS A 453 -17.29 4.86 -9.91
N LEU A 454 -16.96 5.40 -8.74
CA LEU A 454 -16.88 6.84 -8.48
C LEU A 454 -15.43 7.18 -8.12
N ILE A 455 -14.79 8.01 -8.93
CA ILE A 455 -13.47 8.55 -8.64
C ILE A 455 -13.66 9.96 -8.11
N VAL A 456 -13.25 10.21 -6.87
CA VAL A 456 -13.24 11.54 -6.25
C VAL A 456 -11.79 11.99 -6.14
N SER A 457 -11.45 13.01 -6.91
CA SER A 457 -10.10 13.55 -7.09
C SER A 457 -9.99 14.92 -6.40
N ILE A 458 -9.47 14.91 -5.19
CA ILE A 458 -9.32 16.05 -4.28
C ILE A 458 -8.00 16.76 -4.55
N VAL A 459 -8.01 18.10 -4.56
CA VAL A 459 -6.84 18.95 -4.81
C VAL A 459 -5.89 18.94 -3.62
N ASN A 460 -6.40 19.00 -2.40
CA ASN A 460 -5.53 19.04 -1.24
C ASN A 460 -4.85 17.69 -0.91
N PRO A 461 -3.60 17.71 -0.41
CA PRO A 461 -2.86 18.88 0.11
C PRO A 461 -1.98 19.71 -0.87
N HIS A 462 -2.23 19.69 -2.19
CA HIS A 462 -1.44 20.45 -3.18
C HIS A 462 -1.34 21.96 -2.93
N ASP A 463 -2.30 22.58 -2.22
CA ASP A 463 -2.27 24.02 -1.92
C ASP A 463 -1.05 24.44 -1.07
N ILE A 464 -0.27 23.49 -0.54
CA ILE A 464 0.98 23.72 0.20
C ILE A 464 1.95 24.67 -0.51
N HIS A 465 1.95 24.69 -1.84
CA HIS A 465 2.81 25.54 -2.64
C HIS A 465 2.59 27.07 -2.42
N CYS A 466 1.52 27.47 -1.72
CA CYS A 466 1.34 28.87 -1.31
C CYS A 466 2.19 29.27 -0.09
N ALA A 467 2.63 28.29 0.72
CA ALA A 467 3.46 28.54 1.89
C ALA A 467 4.94 28.81 1.51
N PRO A 468 5.68 29.65 2.26
CA PRO A 468 5.29 30.29 3.54
C PRO A 468 4.57 31.65 3.37
N HIS A 469 4.33 32.07 2.13
CA HIS A 469 3.86 33.43 1.79
C HIS A 469 2.39 33.42 1.38
N PHE A 470 1.48 33.49 2.35
CA PHE A 470 0.04 33.46 2.09
C PHE A 470 -0.48 34.80 1.56
N GLU A 471 -0.58 34.91 0.23
CA GLU A 471 -1.34 35.97 -0.45
C GLU A 471 -2.82 35.91 -0.01
N THR A 472 -3.51 37.05 0.10
CA THR A 472 -4.89 37.09 0.63
C THR A 472 -5.84 36.21 -0.19
N GLU A 473 -5.59 36.18 -1.49
CA GLU A 473 -6.34 35.48 -2.52
C GLU A 473 -6.24 33.95 -2.36
N ALA A 474 -5.18 33.45 -1.69
CA ALA A 474 -5.02 32.04 -1.36
C ALA A 474 -6.06 31.52 -0.37
N GLY A 475 -6.67 32.40 0.44
CA GLY A 475 -7.83 32.06 1.29
C GLY A 475 -7.51 31.27 2.57
N TYR A 476 -6.25 31.18 2.99
CA TYR A 476 -5.83 30.49 4.22
C TYR A 476 -5.45 31.46 5.33
N ARG A 477 -5.75 31.07 6.57
CA ARG A 477 -5.40 31.83 7.78
C ARG A 477 -4.47 31.02 8.67
N GLU A 478 -3.45 31.66 9.22
CA GLU A 478 -2.41 30.98 9.99
C GLU A 478 -2.91 30.45 11.33
N GLU A 479 -3.87 31.15 11.94
CA GLU A 479 -4.51 30.73 13.18
C GLU A 479 -5.18 29.34 13.09
N ASP A 480 -5.60 28.92 11.90
CA ASP A 480 -6.29 27.64 11.69
C ASP A 480 -5.36 26.42 11.91
N PHE A 481 -4.04 26.64 11.89
CA PHE A 481 -3.02 25.59 12.03
C PHE A 481 -1.85 25.97 12.95
N ALA A 482 -1.94 27.12 13.62
CA ALA A 482 -0.90 27.59 14.55
C ALA A 482 -0.72 26.69 15.77
N SER A 483 -1.77 25.96 16.19
CA SER A 483 -1.73 25.03 17.32
C SER A 483 -1.07 23.69 16.99
N PHE A 484 -0.81 23.39 15.72
CA PHE A 484 -0.21 22.12 15.34
C PHE A 484 1.28 22.12 15.70
N ASP A 485 1.83 20.94 15.96
CA ASP A 485 3.23 20.79 16.37
C ASP A 485 3.95 19.72 15.53
N MET A 486 3.85 19.82 14.20
CA MET A 486 4.46 18.83 13.30
C MET A 486 5.98 18.93 13.27
N PRO A 487 6.72 17.82 13.25
CA PRO A 487 8.18 17.86 13.26
C PRO A 487 8.71 18.51 11.98
N ILE A 488 9.74 19.34 12.13
CA ILE A 488 10.57 19.78 11.00
C ILE A 488 11.50 18.60 10.67
N PRO A 489 11.66 18.22 9.39
CA PRO A 489 12.52 17.11 9.04
C PRO A 489 13.98 17.38 9.41
N GLU A 490 14.67 16.37 9.93
CA GLU A 490 16.05 16.48 10.42
C GLU A 490 17.03 16.91 9.32
N ASN A 491 16.74 16.54 8.07
CA ASN A 491 17.55 16.84 6.89
C ASN A 491 17.14 18.14 6.17
N VAL A 492 16.37 19.03 6.80
CA VAL A 492 15.96 20.32 6.21
C VAL A 492 17.15 21.20 5.78
N ASN A 493 18.27 21.10 6.48
CA ASN A 493 19.50 21.85 6.22
C ASN A 493 20.61 20.98 5.62
N GLU A 494 20.26 19.87 4.97
CA GLU A 494 21.23 18.98 4.36
C GLU A 494 22.10 19.69 3.30
N ASP A 495 23.38 19.30 3.25
CA ASP A 495 24.28 19.64 2.16
C ASP A 495 24.04 18.75 0.95
N LEU A 496 23.55 19.35 -0.14
CA LEU A 496 23.26 18.65 -1.40
C LEU A 496 24.50 18.50 -2.30
N SER A 497 25.69 18.92 -1.85
CA SER A 497 26.90 18.92 -2.67
C SER A 497 27.32 17.53 -3.17
N THR A 498 26.89 16.46 -2.51
CA THR A 498 27.12 15.05 -2.89
C THR A 498 25.99 14.43 -3.69
N LYS A 499 24.96 15.21 -4.04
CA LYS A 499 23.77 14.77 -4.77
C LYS A 499 23.77 15.30 -6.22
N PRO A 500 22.88 14.81 -7.09
CA PRO A 500 22.68 15.35 -8.43
C PRO A 500 22.53 16.87 -8.42
N GLU A 501 23.16 17.55 -9.38
CA GLU A 501 23.23 19.01 -9.46
C GLU A 501 21.84 19.66 -9.51
N ILE A 502 20.89 18.94 -10.12
CA ILE A 502 19.50 19.37 -10.26
C ILE A 502 18.80 19.62 -8.93
N HIS A 503 19.18 18.93 -7.85
CA HIS A 503 18.59 19.15 -6.52
C HIS A 503 18.93 20.53 -5.96
N GLU A 504 20.20 20.93 -6.08
CA GLU A 504 20.64 22.26 -5.65
C GLU A 504 20.03 23.36 -6.53
N ILE A 505 19.93 23.12 -7.84
CA ILE A 505 19.24 24.04 -8.77
C ILE A 505 17.77 24.19 -8.36
N TRP A 506 17.07 23.09 -8.09
CA TRP A 506 15.66 23.11 -7.70
C TRP A 506 15.42 23.81 -6.36
N LYS A 507 16.23 23.49 -5.33
CA LYS A 507 16.17 24.16 -4.02
C LYS A 507 16.25 25.68 -4.17
N ARG A 508 17.22 26.16 -4.94
CA ARG A 508 17.43 27.60 -5.18
C ARG A 508 16.34 28.22 -6.06
N ALA A 509 15.82 27.49 -7.04
CA ALA A 509 14.68 27.95 -7.83
C ALA A 509 13.43 28.14 -6.95
N SER A 510 13.21 27.23 -6.01
CA SER A 510 12.15 27.32 -5.01
C SER A 510 12.29 28.58 -4.15
N GLU A 511 13.50 28.89 -3.67
CA GLU A 511 13.77 30.12 -2.91
C GLU A 511 13.55 31.40 -3.75
N ALA A 512 13.90 31.38 -5.03
CA ALA A 512 13.67 32.50 -5.93
C ALA A 512 12.17 32.79 -6.11
N LYS A 513 11.35 31.74 -6.26
CA LYS A 513 9.87 31.84 -6.33
C LYS A 513 9.29 32.49 -5.07
N ASP A 514 9.79 32.10 -3.89
CA ASP A 514 9.38 32.69 -2.61
C ASP A 514 9.73 34.17 -2.52
N ASN A 515 10.95 34.55 -2.90
CA ASN A 515 11.39 35.95 -2.89
C ASN A 515 10.52 36.83 -3.81
N GLN A 516 10.10 36.30 -4.96
CA GLN A 516 9.18 37.02 -5.86
C GLN A 516 7.80 37.21 -5.22
N ARG A 517 7.25 36.18 -4.56
CA ARG A 517 5.96 36.27 -3.86
C ARG A 517 6.04 37.24 -2.68
N ALA A 518 7.11 37.17 -1.89
CA ALA A 518 7.41 38.16 -0.86
C ALA A 518 7.47 39.59 -1.42
N GLY A 519 8.05 39.77 -2.61
CA GLY A 519 8.06 41.05 -3.33
C GLY A 519 6.65 41.58 -3.63
N ARG A 520 5.74 40.74 -4.13
CA ARG A 520 4.33 41.14 -4.39
C ARG A 520 3.59 41.50 -3.10
N ILE A 521 3.78 40.71 -2.05
CA ILE A 521 3.20 40.98 -0.72
C ILE A 521 3.72 42.33 -0.19
N LYS A 522 5.02 42.60 -0.34
CA LYS A 522 5.62 43.88 0.04
C LYS A 522 5.02 45.06 -0.75
N GLN A 523 4.86 44.93 -2.07
CA GLN A 523 4.22 45.95 -2.91
C GLN A 523 2.78 46.25 -2.45
N LYS A 524 2.02 45.23 -2.04
CA LYS A 524 0.69 45.42 -1.42
C LYS A 524 0.80 46.20 -0.11
N GLY A 525 1.80 45.90 0.73
CA GLY A 525 2.12 46.67 1.93
C GLY A 525 2.43 48.14 1.64
N ASP A 526 3.24 48.41 0.62
CA ASP A 526 3.59 49.77 0.20
C ASP A 526 2.35 50.57 -0.25
N ARG A 527 1.44 49.93 -0.99
CA ARG A 527 0.15 50.53 -1.36
C ARG A 527 -0.73 50.84 -0.14
N LEU A 528 -0.87 49.89 0.78
CA LEU A 528 -1.66 50.09 2.01
C LEU A 528 -1.09 51.19 2.89
N LYS A 529 0.25 51.30 2.96
CA LYS A 529 0.93 52.39 3.66
C LYS A 529 0.63 53.74 3.01
N ALA A 530 0.64 53.82 1.68
CA ALA A 530 0.26 55.03 0.94
C ALA A 530 -1.21 55.43 1.15
N GLU A 531 -2.10 54.45 1.38
CA GLU A 531 -3.51 54.65 1.75
C GLU A 531 -3.71 55.02 3.23
N GLY A 532 -2.65 55.11 4.05
CA GLY A 532 -2.74 55.40 5.48
C GLY A 532 -3.07 54.21 6.39
N LYS A 533 -3.17 52.99 5.84
CA LYS A 533 -3.48 51.75 6.57
C LYS A 533 -2.22 51.10 7.17
N LEU A 534 -1.62 51.77 8.16
CA LEU A 534 -0.31 51.41 8.69
C LEU A 534 -0.24 50.01 9.31
N GLU A 535 -1.25 49.60 10.09
CA GLU A 535 -1.28 48.26 10.71
C GLU A 535 -1.39 47.14 9.68
N GLU A 536 -2.22 47.31 8.66
CA GLU A 536 -2.37 46.34 7.57
C GLU A 536 -1.09 46.25 6.73
N ALA A 537 -0.46 47.40 6.46
CA ALA A 537 0.84 47.45 5.79
C ALA A 537 1.92 46.69 6.58
N GLN A 538 1.97 46.89 7.91
CA GLN A 538 2.92 46.18 8.77
C GLN A 538 2.71 44.66 8.71
N LYS A 539 1.46 44.17 8.74
CA LYS A 539 1.17 42.74 8.56
C LYS A 539 1.68 42.20 7.23
N GLN A 540 1.60 42.96 6.13
CA GLN A 540 2.16 42.54 4.84
C GLN A 540 3.70 42.50 4.89
N TYR A 541 4.34 43.48 5.51
CA TYR A 541 5.80 43.50 5.66
C TYR A 541 6.30 42.32 6.50
N ASP A 542 5.62 41.99 7.60
CA ASP A 542 5.96 40.84 8.44
C ASP A 542 5.84 39.54 7.65
N LYS A 543 4.77 39.37 6.86
CA LYS A 543 4.60 38.22 5.95
C LYS A 543 5.71 38.14 4.90
N ALA A 544 6.03 39.25 4.24
CA ALA A 544 7.06 39.31 3.20
C ALA A 544 8.48 39.07 3.75
N SER A 545 8.73 39.37 5.02
CA SER A 545 10.05 39.20 5.64
C SER A 545 10.44 37.74 5.91
N ARG A 546 9.47 36.82 5.87
CA ARG A 546 9.67 35.39 6.18
C ARG A 546 10.60 34.72 5.18
N LYS A 547 11.52 33.92 5.70
CA LYS A 547 12.43 33.08 4.92
C LYS A 547 12.30 31.65 5.40
N LEU A 548 12.24 30.68 4.50
CA LEU A 548 12.21 29.26 4.87
C LEU A 548 13.47 28.75 5.58
N SER A 549 14.55 29.54 5.61
CA SER A 549 15.70 29.26 6.47
C SER A 549 15.44 29.55 7.95
N ASP A 550 14.36 30.25 8.30
CA ASP A 550 13.93 30.48 9.69
C ASP A 550 13.13 29.28 10.21
N PRO A 551 13.53 28.66 11.35
CA PRO A 551 12.78 27.58 11.99
C PRO A 551 11.30 27.89 12.22
N LYS A 552 10.92 29.16 12.47
CA LYS A 552 9.51 29.54 12.64
C LYS A 552 8.73 29.39 11.34
N ALA A 553 9.33 29.76 10.20
CA ALA A 553 8.71 29.60 8.90
C ALA A 553 8.64 28.12 8.49
N GLN A 554 9.67 27.34 8.81
CA GLN A 554 9.69 25.88 8.60
C GLN A 554 8.57 25.20 9.40
N LYS A 555 8.41 25.57 10.68
CA LYS A 555 7.35 25.03 11.53
C LYS A 555 5.96 25.32 10.99
N MET A 556 5.73 26.57 10.59
CA MET A 556 4.48 26.99 9.95
C MET A 556 4.20 26.18 8.67
N PHE A 557 5.23 25.91 7.85
CA PHE A 557 5.09 25.16 6.60
C PHE A 557 4.65 23.70 6.86
N VAL A 558 5.31 22.99 7.77
CA VAL A 558 4.94 21.59 8.10
C VAL A 558 3.58 21.50 8.78
N ASN A 559 3.22 22.48 9.62
CA ASN A 559 1.89 22.58 10.22
C ASN A 559 0.81 22.84 9.17
N PHE A 560 1.10 23.67 8.17
CA PHE A 560 0.18 23.93 7.07
C PHE A 560 -0.07 22.66 6.24
N TYR A 561 0.96 21.84 5.98
CA TYR A 561 0.76 20.55 5.29
C TYR A 561 -0.20 19.63 6.04
N ALA A 562 -0.02 19.52 7.36
CA ALA A 562 -0.89 18.73 8.23
C ALA A 562 -2.33 19.27 8.23
N TYR A 563 -2.50 20.59 8.25
CA TYR A 563 -3.81 21.22 8.13
C TYR A 563 -4.51 20.89 6.81
N LEU A 564 -3.81 20.98 5.68
CA LEU A 564 -4.38 20.63 4.38
C LEU A 564 -4.79 19.15 4.30
N LYS A 565 -3.99 18.24 4.87
CA LYS A 565 -4.36 16.82 4.95
C LYS A 565 -5.57 16.58 5.84
N LYS A 566 -5.70 17.30 6.96
CA LYS A 566 -6.90 17.29 7.80
C LYS A 566 -8.14 17.73 7.01
N LEU A 567 -8.05 18.84 6.25
CA LEU A 567 -9.17 19.29 5.41
C LEU A 567 -9.56 18.25 4.37
N ALA A 568 -8.57 17.68 3.68
CA ALA A 568 -8.82 16.64 2.68
C ALA A 568 -9.44 15.37 3.29
N ASP A 569 -9.02 14.96 4.50
CA ASP A 569 -9.62 13.85 5.23
C ASP A 569 -11.07 14.13 5.63
N GLN A 570 -11.40 15.35 6.04
CA GLN A 570 -12.78 15.74 6.34
C GLN A 570 -13.70 15.56 5.11
N HIS A 571 -13.24 15.95 3.93
CA HIS A 571 -13.99 15.74 2.69
C HIS A 571 -14.19 14.25 2.38
N MET A 572 -13.13 13.45 2.53
CA MET A 572 -13.25 11.99 2.41
C MET A 572 -14.25 11.42 3.43
N ASN A 573 -14.20 11.87 4.68
CA ASN A 573 -15.09 11.40 5.73
C ASN A 573 -16.56 11.72 5.41
N ASN A 574 -16.84 12.90 4.85
CA ASN A 574 -18.20 13.28 4.43
C ASN A 574 -18.75 12.35 3.35
N ILE A 575 -17.91 11.91 2.41
CA ILE A 575 -18.27 10.92 1.37
C ILE A 575 -18.57 9.55 2.01
N LEU A 576 -17.69 9.11 2.92
CA LEU A 576 -17.86 7.85 3.63
C LEU A 576 -19.12 7.82 4.51
N ASN A 577 -19.48 8.96 5.11
CA ASN A 577 -20.73 9.12 5.86
C ASN A 577 -21.95 9.00 4.94
N GLU A 578 -21.90 9.56 3.72
CA GLU A 578 -22.99 9.44 2.76
C GLU A 578 -23.18 7.97 2.32
N LEU A 579 -22.09 7.20 2.16
CA LEU A 579 -22.18 5.75 1.90
C LEU A 579 -22.87 4.99 3.05
N ASP A 580 -22.58 5.34 4.31
CA ASP A 580 -23.23 4.72 5.48
C ASP A 580 -24.72 5.05 5.51
N LEU A 581 -25.06 6.33 5.35
CA LEU A 581 -26.45 6.79 5.34
C LEU A 581 -27.26 6.11 4.23
N LYS A 582 -26.63 5.83 3.09
CA LYS A 582 -27.28 5.11 1.99
C LYS A 582 -27.26 3.58 2.13
N GLY A 583 -26.58 3.04 3.14
CA GLY A 583 -26.41 1.59 3.33
C GLY A 583 -25.56 0.92 2.25
N LEU A 584 -24.65 1.65 1.60
CA LEU A 584 -23.82 1.15 0.51
C LEU A 584 -22.43 0.68 0.97
N THR A 585 -22.00 1.02 2.18
CA THR A 585 -20.63 0.77 2.68
C THR A 585 -20.17 -0.68 2.53
N GLU A 586 -21.00 -1.65 2.90
CA GLU A 586 -20.62 -3.07 2.79
C GLU A 586 -20.53 -3.57 1.35
N ASN A 587 -21.19 -2.89 0.42
CA ASN A 587 -21.23 -3.24 -0.99
C ASN A 587 -20.22 -2.44 -1.83
N THR A 588 -19.40 -1.59 -1.21
CA THR A 588 -18.44 -0.74 -1.90
C THR A 588 -17.01 -1.13 -1.54
N LEU A 589 -16.17 -1.37 -2.55
CA LEU A 589 -14.72 -1.42 -2.43
C LEU A 589 -14.18 0.01 -2.48
N ILE A 590 -13.47 0.42 -1.44
CA ILE A 590 -12.92 1.76 -1.32
C ILE A 590 -11.40 1.69 -1.48
N ILE A 591 -10.85 2.46 -2.41
CA ILE A 591 -9.41 2.62 -2.61
C ILE A 591 -9.06 4.06 -2.27
N ARG A 592 -8.25 4.29 -1.24
CA ARG A 592 -7.68 5.61 -0.95
C ARG A 592 -6.23 5.62 -1.38
N THR A 593 -5.85 6.57 -2.22
CA THR A 593 -4.48 6.73 -2.73
C THR A 593 -4.12 8.19 -3.01
N ALA A 594 -2.88 8.44 -3.42
CA ALA A 594 -2.43 9.72 -3.99
C ALA A 594 -1.86 9.53 -5.41
N ASP A 595 -1.71 10.63 -6.17
CA ASP A 595 -0.96 10.61 -7.42
C ASP A 595 0.56 10.64 -7.17
N HIS A 596 1.05 11.53 -6.33
CA HIS A 596 2.43 11.57 -5.86
C HIS A 596 2.52 12.23 -4.48
N GLY A 597 3.72 12.27 -3.91
CA GLY A 597 4.01 12.89 -2.62
C GLY A 597 4.47 14.35 -2.73
N GLU A 598 5.12 14.81 -1.65
CA GLU A 598 5.58 16.18 -1.39
C GLU A 598 6.83 16.10 -0.52
N MET A 599 7.90 16.79 -0.92
CA MET A 599 9.16 16.84 -0.17
C MET A 599 8.99 17.41 1.24
N CYS A 600 8.07 18.34 1.45
CA CYS A 600 7.73 18.90 2.76
C CYS A 600 8.96 19.35 3.58
N LEU A 601 9.87 20.10 2.93
CA LEU A 601 11.16 20.56 3.46
C LEU A 601 12.24 19.49 3.64
N ASN A 602 11.98 18.21 3.36
CA ASN A 602 13.02 17.20 3.38
C ASN A 602 14.10 17.53 2.35
N HIS A 603 15.35 17.31 2.72
CA HIS A 603 16.53 17.69 1.93
C HIS A 603 16.59 19.21 1.63
N GLY A 604 15.85 20.02 2.38
CA GLY A 604 15.65 21.45 2.14
C GLY A 604 14.87 21.76 0.85
N MET A 605 14.17 20.79 0.29
CA MET A 605 13.39 20.90 -0.95
C MET A 605 11.89 20.91 -0.69
N ARG A 606 11.13 21.36 -1.70
CA ARG A 606 9.67 21.42 -1.69
C ARG A 606 9.13 20.86 -3.00
N GLU A 607 7.84 20.57 -3.01
CA GLU A 607 7.10 20.03 -4.15
C GLU A 607 7.58 18.61 -4.51
N LYS A 608 7.57 18.25 -5.79
CA LYS A 608 7.81 16.87 -6.29
C LYS A 608 8.82 16.69 -7.44
N PRO A 609 9.33 17.72 -8.14
CA PRO A 609 10.10 17.46 -9.36
C PRO A 609 11.56 17.08 -9.07
N TYR A 610 12.19 16.52 -10.09
CA TYR A 610 13.63 16.28 -10.18
C TYR A 610 14.25 15.40 -9.08
N ASN A 611 13.47 14.51 -8.47
CA ASN A 611 13.97 13.57 -7.49
C ASN A 611 13.16 12.26 -7.47
N ALA A 612 13.67 11.26 -6.77
CA ALA A 612 12.99 9.98 -6.52
C ALA A 612 12.98 9.63 -5.02
N TYR A 613 13.03 10.62 -4.12
CA TYR A 613 13.02 10.42 -2.67
C TYR A 613 11.70 9.81 -2.19
N GLU A 614 11.72 9.06 -1.08
CA GLU A 614 10.54 8.43 -0.49
C GLU A 614 9.43 9.46 -0.23
N GLU A 615 9.75 10.70 0.14
CA GLU A 615 8.78 11.78 0.31
C GLU A 615 7.98 12.10 -0.94
N THR A 616 8.59 11.98 -2.12
CA THR A 616 7.95 12.18 -3.42
C THR A 616 7.25 10.92 -3.92
N ILE A 617 7.88 9.75 -3.77
CA ILE A 617 7.42 8.53 -4.44
C ILE A 617 6.55 7.63 -3.55
N ASN A 618 6.74 7.62 -2.23
CA ASN A 618 5.97 6.80 -1.29
C ASN A 618 4.64 7.48 -0.95
N ILE A 619 3.57 6.92 -1.50
CA ILE A 619 2.22 7.46 -1.40
C ILE A 619 1.37 6.60 -0.45
N PRO A 620 0.32 7.16 0.16
CA PRO A 620 -0.62 6.36 0.90
C PRO A 620 -1.38 5.42 -0.03
N LEU A 621 -1.62 4.19 0.42
CA LEU A 621 -2.58 3.28 -0.23
C LEU A 621 -3.29 2.43 0.83
N VAL A 622 -4.63 2.49 0.82
CA VAL A 622 -5.50 1.63 1.63
C VAL A 622 -6.62 1.10 0.72
N ILE A 623 -6.82 -0.22 0.73
CA ILE A 623 -7.97 -0.85 0.10
C ILE A 623 -8.88 -1.36 1.22
N SER A 624 -10.12 -0.88 1.25
CA SER A 624 -11.05 -1.03 2.37
C SER A 624 -12.41 -1.54 1.92
N ASN A 625 -12.93 -2.52 2.65
CA ASN A 625 -14.32 -2.97 2.60
C ASN A 625 -14.57 -3.80 3.87
N PRO A 626 -15.61 -3.50 4.68
CA PRO A 626 -15.82 -4.18 5.96
C PRO A 626 -16.17 -5.66 5.86
N LYS A 627 -16.70 -6.13 4.72
CA LYS A 627 -16.92 -7.56 4.47
C LYS A 627 -15.63 -8.26 4.09
N LEU A 628 -14.83 -7.64 3.22
CA LEU A 628 -13.54 -8.18 2.79
C LEU A 628 -12.55 -8.20 3.96
N PHE A 629 -12.42 -7.09 4.68
CA PHE A 629 -11.49 -6.93 5.80
C PHE A 629 -12.26 -6.65 7.10
N PRO A 630 -12.80 -7.68 7.77
CA PRO A 630 -13.48 -7.50 9.06
C PRO A 630 -12.54 -7.05 10.19
N THR A 631 -11.22 -7.14 9.95
CA THR A 631 -10.18 -6.62 10.84
C THR A 631 -9.04 -6.01 10.02
N PRO A 632 -8.36 -4.99 10.54
CA PRO A 632 -7.30 -4.29 9.81
C PRO A 632 -6.19 -5.26 9.40
N GLN A 633 -5.67 -5.09 8.18
CA GLN A 633 -4.51 -5.81 7.65
C GLN A 633 -3.44 -4.81 7.25
N GLU A 634 -2.19 -5.27 7.19
CA GLU A 634 -1.07 -4.47 6.70
C GLU A 634 -0.12 -5.33 5.87
N THR A 635 0.52 -4.72 4.88
CA THR A 635 1.55 -5.37 4.06
C THR A 635 2.73 -4.44 3.80
N ASN A 636 3.91 -5.07 3.70
CA ASN A 636 5.17 -4.44 3.29
C ASN A 636 5.54 -4.81 1.84
N THR A 637 4.66 -5.48 1.09
CA THR A 637 4.87 -5.77 -0.33
C THR A 637 5.02 -4.46 -1.12
N LEU A 638 5.96 -4.45 -2.07
CA LEU A 638 6.20 -3.31 -2.96
C LEU A 638 5.04 -3.16 -3.95
N VAL A 639 4.28 -2.07 -3.83
CA VAL A 639 3.13 -1.76 -4.68
C VAL A 639 3.36 -0.48 -5.46
N SER A 640 2.85 -0.41 -6.68
CA SER A 640 2.89 0.74 -7.58
C SER A 640 1.48 1.27 -7.86
N THR A 641 1.33 2.56 -8.20
CA THR A 641 0.07 3.10 -8.75
C THR A 641 -0.38 2.38 -10.02
N LEU A 642 0.55 1.77 -10.77
CA LEU A 642 0.23 0.93 -11.92
C LEU A 642 -0.58 -0.31 -11.56
N ASP A 643 -0.56 -0.74 -10.29
CA ASP A 643 -1.19 -1.96 -9.80
C ASP A 643 -2.71 -1.78 -9.55
N ILE A 644 -3.23 -0.53 -9.57
CA ILE A 644 -4.65 -0.24 -9.28
C ILE A 644 -5.57 -0.80 -10.39
N MET A 645 -5.31 -0.47 -11.64
CA MET A 645 -6.12 -0.94 -12.78
C MET A 645 -6.15 -2.48 -12.92
N PRO A 646 -5.01 -3.23 -12.90
CA PRO A 646 -5.03 -4.69 -12.95
C PRO A 646 -5.76 -5.31 -11.76
N THR A 647 -5.62 -4.75 -10.55
CA THR A 647 -6.36 -5.20 -9.36
C THR A 647 -7.87 -5.07 -9.56
N LEU A 648 -8.33 -3.91 -10.05
CA LEU A 648 -9.74 -3.70 -10.38
C LEU A 648 -10.22 -4.67 -11.47
N ALA A 649 -9.42 -4.86 -12.53
CA ALA A 649 -9.75 -5.80 -13.61
C ALA A 649 -9.92 -7.24 -13.10
N LYS A 650 -9.11 -7.65 -12.12
CA LYS A 650 -9.22 -8.96 -11.46
C LYS A 650 -10.50 -9.06 -10.64
N ILE A 651 -10.82 -8.04 -9.85
CA ILE A 651 -12.02 -8.00 -9.00
C ILE A 651 -13.31 -8.05 -9.84
N VAL A 652 -13.35 -7.34 -10.96
CA VAL A 652 -14.55 -7.27 -11.81
C VAL A 652 -14.61 -8.37 -12.88
N GLY A 653 -13.61 -9.27 -12.92
CA GLY A 653 -13.61 -10.46 -13.77
C GLY A 653 -13.23 -10.23 -15.23
N VAL A 654 -12.49 -9.17 -15.55
CA VAL A 654 -12.05 -8.85 -16.93
C VAL A 654 -10.53 -8.83 -17.10
N TYR A 655 -9.76 -9.26 -16.09
CA TYR A 655 -8.29 -9.25 -16.11
C TYR A 655 -7.70 -9.88 -17.38
N ASP A 656 -8.11 -11.09 -17.74
CA ASP A 656 -7.54 -11.80 -18.90
C ASP A 656 -7.79 -11.10 -20.23
N MET A 657 -8.88 -10.33 -20.33
CA MET A 657 -9.21 -9.55 -21.53
C MET A 657 -8.26 -8.37 -21.72
N PHE A 658 -7.76 -7.78 -20.62
CA PHE A 658 -6.99 -6.54 -20.63
C PHE A 658 -5.53 -6.70 -20.20
N LYS A 659 -5.10 -7.90 -19.78
CA LYS A 659 -3.75 -8.13 -19.23
C LYS A 659 -2.60 -7.69 -20.13
N PHE A 660 -2.82 -7.62 -21.44
CA PHE A 660 -1.83 -7.11 -22.41
C PHE A 660 -1.46 -5.63 -22.18
N ALA A 661 -2.36 -4.85 -21.60
CA ALA A 661 -2.19 -3.42 -21.36
C ALA A 661 -1.49 -3.11 -20.02
N PHE A 662 -1.36 -4.08 -19.11
CA PHE A 662 -0.89 -3.82 -17.75
C PHE A 662 0.63 -3.94 -17.66
N ARG A 663 1.26 -2.93 -17.05
CA ARG A 663 2.63 -3.00 -16.50
C ARG A 663 2.64 -3.23 -14.99
N GLY A 664 1.50 -3.01 -14.32
CA GLY A 664 1.31 -3.32 -12.91
C GLY A 664 1.00 -4.80 -12.62
N CYS A 665 1.05 -5.16 -11.34
CA CYS A 665 0.61 -6.44 -10.79
C CYS A 665 -0.81 -6.34 -10.26
N GLU A 666 -1.54 -7.45 -10.21
CA GLU A 666 -2.81 -7.52 -9.49
C GLU A 666 -2.57 -7.84 -8.00
N LEU A 667 -3.25 -7.12 -7.11
CA LEU A 667 -3.01 -7.17 -5.67
C LEU A 667 -3.96 -8.11 -4.92
N THR A 668 -4.86 -8.82 -5.61
CA THR A 668 -5.88 -9.64 -4.94
C THR A 668 -5.32 -10.82 -4.12
N PRO A 669 -4.15 -11.42 -4.43
CA PRO A 669 -3.51 -12.38 -3.54
C PRO A 669 -3.23 -11.82 -2.15
N LEU A 670 -2.86 -10.54 -2.06
CA LEU A 670 -2.57 -9.85 -0.80
C LEU A 670 -3.81 -9.67 0.07
N PHE A 671 -5.00 -9.68 -0.55
CA PHE A 671 -6.23 -9.57 0.22
C PHE A 671 -6.44 -10.81 1.07
N THR A 672 -5.98 -11.99 0.63
CA THR A 672 -6.14 -13.24 1.38
C THR A 672 -4.94 -13.53 2.28
N ASN A 673 -3.74 -13.23 1.79
CA ASN A 673 -2.49 -13.38 2.53
C ASN A 673 -1.65 -12.11 2.33
N PRO A 674 -1.59 -11.19 3.30
CA PRO A 674 -0.84 -9.93 3.16
C PRO A 674 0.67 -10.09 2.89
N GLN A 675 1.22 -11.29 3.02
CA GLN A 675 2.62 -11.60 2.72
C GLN A 675 2.80 -12.39 1.41
N GLU A 676 1.74 -12.55 0.63
CA GLU A 676 1.77 -13.30 -0.63
C GLU A 676 2.65 -12.62 -1.68
N LYS A 677 3.25 -13.43 -2.55
CA LYS A 677 3.97 -12.93 -3.71
C LYS A 677 2.99 -12.48 -4.79
N ILE A 678 3.28 -11.34 -5.41
CA ILE A 678 2.50 -10.83 -6.53
C ILE A 678 3.33 -10.85 -7.81
N TYR A 679 2.65 -11.04 -8.94
CA TYR A 679 3.27 -11.21 -10.24
C TYR A 679 2.63 -10.25 -11.25
N ASP A 680 3.43 -9.78 -12.21
CA ASP A 680 2.92 -8.97 -13.30
C ASP A 680 2.22 -9.83 -14.37
N SER A 681 1.70 -9.18 -15.41
CA SER A 681 1.02 -9.85 -16.53
C SER A 681 1.90 -10.83 -17.32
N CYS A 682 3.22 -10.76 -17.17
CA CYS A 682 4.20 -11.65 -17.79
C CYS A 682 4.68 -12.78 -16.84
N GLY A 683 4.14 -12.86 -15.62
CA GLY A 683 4.51 -13.87 -14.63
C GLY A 683 5.82 -13.57 -13.87
N ARG A 684 6.32 -12.34 -13.91
CA ARG A 684 7.50 -11.91 -13.15
C ARG A 684 7.10 -11.52 -11.73
N GLU A 685 7.78 -12.06 -10.73
CA GLU A 685 7.59 -11.70 -9.32
C GLU A 685 7.97 -10.24 -9.09
N ARG A 686 7.18 -9.52 -8.27
CA ARG A 686 7.48 -8.14 -7.87
C ARG A 686 8.55 -8.10 -6.77
N ASP A 687 9.78 -7.75 -7.14
CA ASP A 687 10.89 -7.52 -6.20
C ASP A 687 11.53 -6.11 -6.31
N TYR A 688 10.98 -5.23 -7.16
CA TYR A 688 11.35 -3.81 -7.28
C TYR A 688 10.17 -2.94 -7.72
N ILE A 689 10.27 -1.64 -7.46
CA ILE A 689 9.50 -0.58 -8.12
C ILE A 689 10.40 0.10 -9.14
N HIS A 690 9.88 0.36 -10.33
CA HIS A 690 10.52 1.22 -11.33
C HIS A 690 9.83 2.58 -11.32
N PHE A 691 10.63 3.64 -11.18
CA PHE A 691 10.15 5.02 -11.21
C PHE A 691 10.81 5.77 -12.37
N THR A 692 10.01 6.54 -13.09
CA THR A 692 10.44 7.39 -14.20
C THR A 692 10.09 8.85 -13.91
N PHE A 693 10.90 9.79 -14.42
CA PHE A 693 10.56 11.21 -14.40
C PHE A 693 11.19 11.87 -15.62
N ASP A 694 10.38 12.42 -16.52
CA ASP A 694 10.85 13.15 -17.73
C ASP A 694 10.36 14.61 -17.75
N ASP A 695 9.69 15.02 -16.67
CA ASP A 695 8.96 16.28 -16.60
C ASP A 695 9.87 17.49 -16.30
N GLY A 696 9.45 18.67 -16.76
CA GLY A 696 10.13 19.93 -16.50
C GLY A 696 11.16 20.36 -17.54
N PHE A 697 11.31 21.69 -17.67
CA PHE A 697 12.31 22.34 -18.51
C PHE A 697 13.20 23.23 -17.65
N LEU A 698 14.50 23.23 -17.95
CA LEU A 698 15.45 24.10 -17.29
C LEU A 698 15.79 25.30 -18.18
N PRO A 699 15.99 26.50 -17.61
CA PRO A 699 16.48 27.64 -18.38
C PRO A 699 17.72 27.28 -19.20
N GLU A 700 17.89 27.91 -20.36
CA GLU A 700 18.94 27.61 -21.34
C GLU A 700 20.34 27.40 -20.73
N ARG A 701 20.69 28.19 -19.71
CA ARG A 701 21.96 28.10 -18.97
C ARG A 701 22.19 26.75 -18.24
N PHE A 702 21.13 26.01 -17.97
CA PHE A 702 21.11 24.71 -17.28
C PHE A 702 20.65 23.56 -18.20
N LYS A 703 20.48 23.78 -19.51
CA LYS A 703 19.96 22.77 -20.46
C LYS A 703 20.77 21.47 -20.52
N LEU A 704 22.02 21.48 -20.06
CA LEU A 704 22.90 20.31 -20.03
C LEU A 704 22.79 19.51 -18.72
N CYS A 705 22.03 19.99 -17.74
CA CYS A 705 21.85 19.34 -16.45
C CYS A 705 21.06 18.02 -16.62
N PRO A 706 21.53 16.90 -16.03
CA PRO A 706 20.75 15.67 -15.98
C PRO A 706 19.48 15.83 -15.14
N LEU A 707 18.31 15.65 -15.77
CA LEU A 707 17.01 15.87 -15.12
C LEU A 707 16.00 14.73 -15.36
N TYR A 708 16.21 13.89 -16.39
CA TYR A 708 15.38 12.70 -16.61
C TYR A 708 15.83 11.59 -15.67
N ILE A 709 14.94 10.97 -14.92
CA ILE A 709 15.28 10.06 -13.83
C ILE A 709 14.77 8.66 -14.14
N ARG A 710 15.62 7.65 -13.91
CA ARG A 710 15.21 6.24 -13.89
C ARG A 710 15.71 5.61 -12.61
N THR A 711 14.80 4.99 -11.88
CA THR A 711 15.08 4.49 -10.54
C THR A 711 14.54 3.09 -10.36
N ILE A 712 15.34 2.21 -9.76
CA ILE A 712 14.82 0.99 -9.13
C ILE A 712 14.83 1.15 -7.62
N ARG A 713 13.72 0.74 -6.99
CA ARG A 713 13.55 0.72 -5.53
C ARG A 713 13.14 -0.69 -5.10
N THR A 714 14.06 -1.40 -4.47
CA THR A 714 13.83 -2.75 -3.88
C THR A 714 13.34 -2.62 -2.43
N SER A 715 13.18 -3.72 -1.69
CA SER A 715 12.81 -3.67 -0.27
C SER A 715 13.73 -2.75 0.55
N ASP A 716 15.04 -2.83 0.28
CA ASP A 716 16.13 -2.32 1.12
C ASP A 716 17.10 -1.39 0.39
N TRP A 717 17.01 -1.27 -0.94
CA TRP A 717 17.93 -0.44 -1.74
C TRP A 717 17.19 0.44 -2.72
N LYS A 718 17.74 1.63 -2.97
CA LYS A 718 17.35 2.48 -4.09
C LYS A 718 18.56 2.87 -4.93
N TYR A 719 18.39 2.85 -6.24
CA TYR A 719 19.41 3.22 -7.22
C TYR A 719 18.77 4.03 -8.35
N SER A 720 19.30 5.23 -8.57
CA SER A 720 18.76 6.21 -9.51
C SER A 720 19.84 6.68 -10.48
N VAL A 721 19.46 6.82 -11.74
CA VAL A 721 20.27 7.43 -12.79
C VAL A 721 19.54 8.64 -13.34
N TYR A 722 20.26 9.76 -13.41
CA TYR A 722 19.82 11.01 -13.98
C TYR A 722 20.47 11.15 -15.36
N PHE A 723 19.66 11.41 -16.38
CA PHE A 723 20.06 11.53 -17.77
C PHE A 723 19.84 12.97 -18.21
N ASN A 724 20.80 13.53 -18.95
CA ASN A 724 20.57 14.81 -19.57
C ASN A 724 19.79 14.68 -20.89
N PRO A 725 19.05 15.74 -21.29
CA PRO A 725 18.28 15.73 -22.54
C PRO A 725 19.13 15.59 -23.82
N ASN A 726 20.44 15.84 -23.75
CA ASN A 726 21.34 15.80 -24.92
C ASN A 726 22.02 14.45 -25.16
N GLY A 727 21.76 13.42 -24.34
CA GLY A 727 22.29 12.09 -24.61
C GLY A 727 23.75 11.86 -24.18
N ASN A 728 24.36 12.74 -23.39
CA ASN A 728 25.81 12.73 -23.18
C ASN A 728 26.32 13.00 -21.75
N LYS A 729 25.43 13.18 -20.76
CA LYS A 729 25.80 13.37 -19.34
C LYS A 729 24.87 12.57 -18.43
N PHE A 730 25.44 11.96 -17.39
CA PHE A 730 24.73 11.22 -16.36
C PHE A 730 25.15 11.65 -14.96
N GLU A 731 24.23 11.52 -14.01
CA GLU A 731 24.46 11.62 -12.56
C GLU A 731 23.75 10.47 -11.85
N TYR A 732 24.14 10.16 -10.60
CA TYR A 732 23.75 8.93 -9.92
C TYR A 732 23.45 9.15 -8.44
N GLU A 733 22.52 8.35 -7.93
CA GLU A 733 22.27 8.20 -6.49
C GLU A 733 22.10 6.73 -6.12
N MET A 734 22.57 6.37 -4.94
CA MET A 734 22.33 5.05 -4.34
C MET A 734 22.16 5.17 -2.83
N TYR A 735 21.17 4.46 -2.27
CA TYR A 735 20.84 4.48 -0.85
C TYR A 735 20.58 3.06 -0.31
N ASP A 736 21.11 2.80 0.88
CA ASP A 736 20.79 1.63 1.72
C ASP A 736 19.62 2.02 2.62
N LEU A 737 18.39 1.74 2.19
CA LEU A 737 17.17 2.18 2.87
C LEU A 737 16.96 1.50 4.23
N LYS A 738 17.70 0.43 4.53
CA LYS A 738 17.64 -0.23 5.84
C LYS A 738 18.40 0.58 6.90
N ASN A 739 19.54 1.15 6.53
CA ASN A 739 20.42 1.90 7.43
C ASN A 739 20.30 3.43 7.26
N ASP A 740 19.80 3.89 6.11
CA ASP A 740 19.56 5.28 5.76
C ASP A 740 18.15 5.44 5.15
N PRO A 741 17.08 5.24 5.93
CA PRO A 741 15.69 5.33 5.46
C PRO A 741 15.27 6.75 5.04
N HIS A 742 16.11 7.74 5.34
CA HIS A 742 15.90 9.16 5.02
C HIS A 742 16.81 9.64 3.89
N GLU A 743 17.61 8.75 3.30
CA GLU A 743 18.35 9.02 2.06
C GLU A 743 19.30 10.22 2.16
N ASN A 744 19.90 10.38 3.34
CA ASN A 744 20.78 11.50 3.63
C ASN A 744 22.18 11.29 3.02
N ASN A 745 22.59 10.03 2.84
CA ASN A 745 23.94 9.67 2.46
C ASN A 745 23.94 8.98 1.09
N ASN A 746 24.24 9.74 0.04
CA ASN A 746 24.47 9.16 -1.28
C ASN A 746 25.76 8.31 -1.23
N ILE A 747 25.59 6.98 -1.22
CA ILE A 747 26.70 6.01 -1.09
C ILE A 747 27.26 5.56 -2.43
N ILE A 748 26.92 6.24 -3.52
CA ILE A 748 27.44 5.92 -4.85
C ILE A 748 28.98 5.94 -4.88
N GLY A 749 29.59 4.89 -5.43
CA GLY A 749 31.05 4.76 -5.55
C GLY A 749 31.77 4.44 -4.23
N VAL A 750 31.05 4.19 -3.13
CA VAL A 750 31.65 3.74 -1.87
C VAL A 750 32.06 2.28 -1.96
N ALA A 751 33.30 2.00 -1.57
CA ALA A 751 33.96 0.78 -1.98
C ALA A 751 33.29 -0.54 -1.57
N ARG A 752 32.79 -0.57 -0.34
CA ARG A 752 32.13 -1.75 0.24
C ARG A 752 30.79 -2.08 -0.41
N TYR A 753 30.24 -1.22 -1.25
CA TYR A 753 28.94 -1.41 -1.91
C TYR A 753 29.04 -1.63 -3.43
N TRP A 754 30.24 -1.84 -3.98
CA TRP A 754 30.42 -1.96 -5.43
C TRP A 754 29.61 -3.08 -6.07
N ASP A 755 29.60 -4.26 -5.48
CA ASP A 755 28.85 -5.41 -6.02
C ASP A 755 27.35 -5.12 -6.05
N GLN A 756 26.84 -4.50 -4.99
CA GLN A 756 25.44 -4.09 -4.90
C GLN A 756 25.11 -3.00 -5.93
N GLN A 757 25.99 -2.01 -6.09
CA GLN A 757 25.83 -0.96 -7.09
C GLN A 757 25.77 -1.54 -8.50
N LYS A 758 26.69 -2.45 -8.84
CA LYS A 758 26.72 -3.15 -10.13
C LYS A 758 25.43 -3.92 -10.37
N PHE A 759 24.98 -4.71 -9.39
CA PHE A 759 23.75 -5.49 -9.48
C PHE A 759 22.53 -4.59 -9.75
N LEU A 760 22.38 -3.50 -8.98
CA LEU A 760 21.27 -2.56 -9.15
C LEU A 760 21.34 -1.84 -10.50
N HIS A 761 22.53 -1.50 -10.96
CA HIS A 761 22.74 -0.88 -12.25
C HIS A 761 22.31 -1.78 -13.42
N GLU A 762 22.77 -3.03 -13.44
CA GLU A 762 22.39 -4.04 -14.44
C GLU A 762 20.88 -4.31 -14.40
N LYS A 763 20.30 -4.39 -13.20
CA LYS A 763 18.86 -4.54 -13.02
C LYS A 763 18.08 -3.37 -13.61
N LEU A 764 18.47 -2.13 -13.31
CA LEU A 764 17.82 -0.94 -13.88
C LEU A 764 17.92 -0.92 -15.41
N ALA A 765 19.09 -1.26 -15.97
CA ALA A 765 19.29 -1.34 -17.42
C ALA A 765 18.25 -2.25 -18.08
N LYS A 766 18.12 -3.47 -17.55
CA LYS A 766 17.17 -4.47 -18.03
C LYS A 766 15.73 -3.99 -17.92
N VAL A 767 15.37 -3.44 -16.75
CA VAL A 767 14.02 -2.90 -16.48
C VAL A 767 13.66 -1.77 -17.44
N MET A 768 14.61 -0.88 -17.76
CA MET A 768 14.37 0.21 -18.70
C MET A 768 14.08 -0.29 -20.11
N ILE A 769 14.85 -1.28 -20.58
CA ILE A 769 14.68 -1.88 -21.91
C ILE A 769 13.34 -2.63 -21.98
N GLU A 770 13.05 -3.47 -20.99
CA GLU A 770 11.82 -4.28 -20.96
C GLU A 770 10.55 -3.44 -20.93
N ASN A 771 10.59 -2.30 -20.23
CA ASN A 771 9.44 -1.40 -20.12
C ASN A 771 9.44 -0.26 -21.14
N GLY A 772 10.41 -0.21 -22.07
CA GLY A 772 10.50 0.85 -23.08
C GLY A 772 10.70 2.26 -22.49
N THR A 773 11.35 2.36 -21.33
CA THR A 773 11.51 3.65 -20.61
C THR A 773 12.86 4.30 -20.86
N VAL A 774 13.74 3.76 -21.70
CA VAL A 774 15.03 4.40 -22.03
C VAL A 774 14.78 5.80 -22.60
N PRO A 775 15.38 6.88 -22.04
CA PRO A 775 15.13 8.23 -22.56
C PRO A 775 15.54 8.37 -24.04
N THR A 776 14.72 9.05 -24.85
CA THR A 776 14.80 9.09 -26.33
C THR A 776 16.18 9.42 -26.94
N PRO A 777 16.97 10.38 -26.42
CA PRO A 777 18.33 10.64 -26.92
C PRO A 777 19.27 9.43 -26.80
N TYR A 778 18.90 8.45 -25.99
CA TYR A 778 19.62 7.21 -25.76
C TYR A 778 18.98 6.01 -26.50
N TRP A 779 18.05 6.23 -27.45
CA TRP A 779 17.33 5.18 -28.18
C TRP A 779 18.12 4.55 -29.34
N ILE A 780 18.98 5.32 -30.03
CA ILE A 780 19.85 4.87 -31.15
C ILE A 780 20.77 3.71 -30.74
N TYR A 781 20.90 3.51 -29.43
CA TYR A 781 21.74 2.48 -28.85
C TYR A 781 21.06 1.10 -28.83
N THR A 782 19.74 0.93 -28.97
CA THR A 782 19.10 -0.38 -28.67
C THR A 782 19.33 -1.50 -29.71
N GLU A 783 19.21 -1.25 -31.03
CA GLU A 783 19.38 -2.29 -32.07
C GLU A 783 20.84 -2.69 -32.29
N GLN A 784 21.76 -1.73 -32.19
CA GLN A 784 23.20 -1.98 -32.34
C GLN A 784 23.77 -2.66 -31.08
N MET A 785 23.23 -2.38 -29.89
CA MET A 785 23.61 -3.03 -28.62
C MET A 785 23.18 -4.50 -28.52
N GLN A 786 21.99 -4.85 -28.99
CA GLN A 786 21.57 -6.26 -29.10
C GLN A 786 22.51 -7.08 -30.00
N LYS A 787 23.09 -6.45 -31.03
CA LYS A 787 23.99 -7.10 -32.00
C LYS A 787 25.48 -7.10 -31.59
N THR A 788 25.90 -6.23 -30.67
CA THR A 788 27.33 -6.02 -30.34
C THR A 788 27.72 -6.32 -28.90
N SER A 789 26.78 -6.75 -28.03
CA SER A 789 27.01 -6.88 -26.58
C SER A 789 27.54 -5.59 -25.92
N PHE A 790 27.38 -4.47 -26.59
CA PHE A 790 27.73 -3.15 -26.10
C PHE A 790 26.60 -2.72 -25.17
N LEU A 791 26.89 -2.39 -23.91
CA LEU A 791 25.97 -1.63 -23.06
C LEU A 791 26.32 -0.15 -23.28
N PRO A 792 25.45 0.82 -22.92
CA PRO A 792 25.87 2.24 -22.87
C PRO A 792 27.04 2.37 -21.85
N PRO A 793 27.42 3.52 -21.26
CA PRO A 793 28.28 3.49 -20.08
C PRO A 793 27.76 2.60 -18.91
N LEU A 794 26.60 1.98 -19.10
CA LEU A 794 26.06 0.79 -18.46
C LEU A 794 26.86 -0.54 -18.57
N TYR A 795 28.07 -0.59 -19.14
CA TYR A 795 28.97 -1.75 -19.02
C TYR A 795 29.87 -1.61 -17.77
N TRP A 796 29.67 -2.46 -16.76
CA TRP A 796 30.65 -2.64 -15.68
C TRP A 796 31.64 -3.75 -16.10
N PRO A 797 32.95 -3.49 -16.21
CA PRO A 797 33.87 -4.46 -16.79
C PRO A 797 34.16 -5.65 -15.85
N LEU A 798 34.90 -6.64 -16.35
CA LEU A 798 35.29 -7.84 -15.60
C LEU A 798 36.23 -7.51 -14.43
N ALA A 799 36.32 -8.42 -13.45
CA ALA A 799 36.82 -8.17 -12.09
C ALA A 799 38.15 -7.36 -11.95
N PRO A 800 39.20 -7.54 -12.79
CA PRO A 800 40.43 -6.75 -12.67
C PRO A 800 40.29 -5.31 -13.18
N GLU A 801 39.46 -5.10 -14.20
CA GLU A 801 39.22 -3.80 -14.85
C GLU A 801 38.13 -3.00 -14.13
N ALA A 802 37.21 -3.69 -13.43
CA ALA A 802 36.23 -3.14 -12.49
C ALA A 802 36.87 -2.41 -11.31
N VAL A 803 37.99 -2.92 -10.79
CA VAL A 803 38.74 -2.29 -9.69
C VAL A 803 39.46 -1.01 -10.18
N LEU A 804 39.92 -0.99 -11.43
CA LEU A 804 40.59 0.16 -12.04
C LEU A 804 39.59 1.27 -12.46
N ASN A 805 38.45 0.90 -13.08
CA ASN A 805 37.39 1.84 -13.43
C ASN A 805 36.54 2.28 -12.24
N GLY A 806 36.38 1.44 -11.22
CA GLY A 806 35.84 1.84 -9.92
C GLY A 806 36.70 2.91 -9.23
N ARG A 807 38.03 2.83 -9.36
CA ARG A 807 38.96 3.92 -8.98
C ARG A 807 38.82 5.16 -9.86
N MET A 808 38.61 5.02 -11.16
CA MET A 808 38.40 6.18 -12.06
C MET A 808 37.06 6.88 -11.83
N GLN A 809 35.99 6.15 -11.52
CA GLN A 809 34.67 6.71 -11.17
C GLN A 809 34.68 7.32 -9.77
N TYR A 810 35.40 6.72 -8.82
CA TYR A 810 35.70 7.32 -7.51
C TYR A 810 36.46 8.65 -7.66
N GLU A 811 37.46 8.72 -8.53
CA GLU A 811 38.16 9.97 -8.87
C GLU A 811 37.31 10.93 -9.73
N ALA A 812 36.35 10.44 -10.53
CA ALA A 812 35.38 11.28 -11.28
C ALA A 812 34.36 11.95 -10.35
N ASN A 813 33.90 11.25 -9.30
CA ASN A 813 33.07 11.83 -8.24
C ASN A 813 33.89 12.84 -7.39
N LYS A 814 35.19 12.58 -7.17
CA LYS A 814 36.15 13.54 -6.58
C LYS A 814 36.38 14.77 -7.48
N ALA A 815 36.28 14.63 -8.81
CA ALA A 815 36.37 15.72 -9.78
C ALA A 815 35.07 16.56 -9.87
N GLN A 816 33.89 15.96 -9.65
CA GLN A 816 32.62 16.70 -9.51
C GLN A 816 32.62 17.68 -8.33
N GLN A 817 33.30 17.33 -7.22
CA GLN A 817 33.54 18.24 -6.09
C GLN A 817 34.42 19.47 -6.46
N LYS A 818 35.35 19.35 -7.42
CA LYS A 818 36.32 20.41 -7.76
C LYS A 818 35.75 21.52 -8.66
N PHE A 819 34.60 21.31 -9.30
CA PHE A 819 34.03 22.26 -10.28
C PHE A 819 32.76 23.00 -9.82
N ARG A 820 32.15 22.62 -8.70
CA ARG A 820 30.95 23.30 -8.17
C ARG A 820 31.35 24.56 -7.40
N LYS A 821 31.38 25.70 -8.09
CA LYS A 821 31.31 27.00 -7.41
C LYS A 821 29.86 27.24 -7.04
N SER A 822 29.45 26.89 -5.83
CA SER A 822 28.11 27.18 -5.28
C SER A 822 27.72 28.65 -5.47
N THR A 823 28.69 29.55 -5.49
CA THR A 823 28.56 30.99 -5.81
C THR A 823 28.13 31.26 -7.26
N LEU A 824 28.60 30.47 -8.23
CA LEU A 824 28.25 30.60 -9.65
C LEU A 824 26.78 30.22 -9.89
N ILE A 825 26.33 29.08 -9.36
CA ILE A 825 24.92 28.66 -9.41
C ILE A 825 24.04 29.74 -8.75
N GLN A 826 24.51 30.36 -7.67
CA GLN A 826 23.77 31.38 -6.90
C GLN A 826 23.59 32.63 -7.75
N SER A 827 24.67 33.08 -8.39
CA SER A 827 24.64 34.24 -9.30
C SER A 827 23.79 34.01 -10.54
N GLN A 828 23.73 32.77 -11.06
CA GLN A 828 23.01 32.43 -12.28
C GLN A 828 21.51 32.26 -12.05
N VAL A 829 21.07 31.68 -10.92
CA VAL A 829 19.63 31.55 -10.60
C VAL A 829 18.98 32.90 -10.29
N ALA A 830 19.72 33.85 -9.70
CA ALA A 830 19.20 35.18 -9.36
C ALA A 830 18.81 36.04 -10.57
N GLN A 831 19.25 35.68 -11.79
CA GLN A 831 19.03 36.43 -13.02
C GLN A 831 17.92 35.83 -13.90
N VAL A 832 17.05 34.97 -13.37
CA VAL A 832 16.04 34.31 -14.19
C VAL A 832 14.73 35.10 -14.18
N PRO A 833 14.18 35.46 -15.35
CA PRO A 833 12.88 36.12 -15.46
C PRO A 833 11.78 35.34 -14.77
N VAL A 834 10.84 36.11 -14.21
CA VAL A 834 9.69 35.66 -13.41
C VAL A 834 8.89 34.59 -14.16
N ASP A 835 8.82 34.69 -15.48
CA ASP A 835 7.91 33.98 -16.36
C ASP A 835 8.37 32.57 -16.85
N MET A 836 9.59 32.13 -16.52
CA MET A 836 10.15 30.87 -17.06
C MET A 836 10.06 29.65 -16.12
N TRP A 837 9.59 29.80 -14.88
CA TRP A 837 9.62 28.71 -13.89
C TRP A 837 8.27 28.03 -13.62
N TRP A 838 7.22 28.39 -14.35
CA TRP A 838 5.88 27.79 -14.22
C TRP A 838 5.62 26.58 -15.13
N VAL A 839 6.65 26.06 -15.80
CA VAL A 839 6.55 24.86 -16.66
C VAL A 839 7.01 23.60 -15.92
N GLY A 840 6.45 23.37 -14.73
CA GLY A 840 6.63 22.13 -13.98
C GLY A 840 5.54 21.90 -12.95
#